data_AF-A0A844GNR9-F1
#
_entry.id   AF-A0A844GNR9-F1
#
_cell.length_a   1.000
_cell.length_b   1.000
_cell.length_c   1.000
_cell.angle_alpha   90.00
_cell.angle_beta   90.00
_cell.angle_gamma   90.00
#
_symmetry.space_group_name_H-M   'P 1'
#
loop_
_entity.id
_entity.type
_entity.pdbx_description
1 polymer ?
#
loop_
_entity_poly.entity_id
_entity_poly.type
_entity_poly.pdbx_seq_one_letter_code
_entity_poly.pdbx_strand_id
1 'polypeptide(L)'
;MKICIWCTKIFDLGGTKRVVTLLANELVKEHDVTIMVYQDRFKEDRNMYHMSEDIKVDFIDNNEFVNRHHTPAFCWRYLVRKLNAKYGTFNKPKYNDILADAIFPKKTREKWVKYLNEQDYDIIITTASLSLRLGMLAPELKAKTIGWQHNCYAGYLEVPNVVFWKQECLLQEYLPKLDRYIVLSDYDKRDYKKFLDIDTEVKINPRSFVSERKCDPKSKRFLMATRFVYAKGLDLMMESFEEFCKQDDEWQLDIIGAGDLWNQIIADAKRRHIDDRVNFVGYTNEPEKYYLNSSIFLLPSRWEGWPMVIMEAFEFGLPVIAFHTGAMDLIIDDQKTGFLPEAFDTKKFTEAMLKLAHDEELRREMSRNAIWKSEDFAIQKAVKEWNRLFNRVMGIETFYEKNKEAILECQEKYPLRTSYGEYVKEYPVKDKTILYEAFGGRGMIDSPYAIFQYLLEKEEYQEYTHIWVIDDLEDSRLQIEKYEKYPNVRFVQYKTKEYCKALAVTKYLINNVSFPSYFLKREEQVYLNTWHGTPLKNMGFDIPGSNISQGNTARNLLSADYLVSSGPYMTETAYKKSYKLQNLYEGQILEEGFPRNDKLFENTENSREEMIRKMQSYGVDVDENKKIILYAPTWRGAQYKEPEADLQEVYKLIHKVRQSVDEKEYQVLVKLHQTVYRYLKEQEQEPAEEKVKFIPATMDANEILSVTDVLISDYSSIFFDYLNTGKPVVFYIPDAGSFEEYRGVYASLENLPGPTAATLEEVGEIFKDLSAAVKPYQQKYQETRRKFCPKDDGRACQRITDIVFGKEKEQKQVMSDKTDKVKVLVYAGAFGETNSTKEFESFLEKVDFSRMDVTLIGNGSGRESAEEKLNTLPKEVRVLYWKRSYPATDEEYVCHQMFMDSDSKEVPEMLKDFYSRELRRVLGMSKFDYAVIFTSKKKFFPVLSGKLDVKKVYGAKNWQKVLEIPE
;
A
#
# COMPACT_ATOMS: atom_id res chain seq x y z
N MET A 1 -25.90 -18.51 -13.16
CA MET A 1 -26.40 -19.69 -12.41
C MET A 1 -27.75 -19.35 -11.78
N LYS A 2 -28.60 -20.33 -11.49
CA LYS A 2 -29.83 -20.18 -10.70
C LYS A 2 -29.54 -20.50 -9.23
N ILE A 3 -29.42 -19.46 -8.42
CA ILE A 3 -28.96 -19.55 -7.02
C ILE A 3 -30.14 -19.33 -6.09
N CYS A 4 -30.41 -20.29 -5.21
CA CYS A 4 -31.36 -20.15 -4.11
C CYS A 4 -30.64 -19.87 -2.80
N ILE A 5 -30.98 -18.78 -2.12
CA ILE A 5 -30.58 -18.53 -0.74
C ILE A 5 -31.78 -18.81 0.16
N TRP A 6 -31.74 -19.95 0.84
CA TRP A 6 -32.79 -20.39 1.74
C TRP A 6 -32.54 -19.89 3.16
N CYS A 7 -33.39 -18.98 3.60
CA CYS A 7 -33.35 -18.35 4.92
C CYS A 7 -34.64 -18.63 5.70
N THR A 8 -34.59 -18.50 7.03
CA THR A 8 -35.82 -18.60 7.84
C THR A 8 -36.68 -17.34 7.71
N LYS A 9 -36.02 -16.18 7.69
CA LYS A 9 -36.60 -14.84 7.53
C LYS A 9 -35.55 -13.95 6.86
N ILE A 10 -35.98 -13.01 6.02
CA ILE A 10 -35.09 -12.00 5.39
C ILE A 10 -35.47 -10.57 5.76
N PHE A 11 -36.77 -10.26 5.85
CA PHE A 11 -37.29 -8.96 6.31
C PHE A 11 -37.45 -8.94 7.84
N ASP A 12 -36.32 -9.14 8.53
CA ASP A 12 -36.21 -9.09 9.99
C ASP A 12 -34.79 -8.67 10.39
N LEU A 13 -34.63 -8.17 11.61
CA LEU A 13 -33.38 -7.61 12.06
C LEU A 13 -32.29 -8.66 12.28
N GLY A 14 -31.09 -8.34 11.80
CA GLY A 14 -29.86 -9.02 12.18
C GLY A 14 -28.80 -9.06 11.08
N GLY A 15 -27.54 -9.16 11.50
CA GLY A 15 -26.38 -9.14 10.60
C GLY A 15 -26.44 -10.19 9.49
N THR A 16 -26.93 -11.40 9.78
CA THR A 16 -27.12 -12.45 8.75
C THR A 16 -28.03 -12.00 7.60
N LYS A 17 -29.13 -11.30 7.89
CA LYS A 17 -30.09 -10.87 6.85
C LYS A 17 -29.50 -9.73 6.03
N ARG A 18 -28.81 -8.81 6.70
CA ARG A 18 -28.08 -7.72 6.07
C ARG A 18 -27.02 -8.24 5.10
N VAL A 19 -26.16 -9.16 5.53
CA VAL A 19 -25.09 -9.68 4.67
C VAL A 19 -25.62 -10.55 3.52
N VAL A 20 -26.68 -11.33 3.76
CA VAL A 20 -27.35 -12.09 2.68
C VAL A 20 -27.90 -11.15 1.63
N THR A 21 -28.59 -10.08 2.05
CA THR A 21 -29.16 -9.09 1.11
C THR A 21 -28.07 -8.37 0.33
N LEU A 22 -27.01 -7.94 1.02
CA LEU A 22 -25.86 -7.27 0.41
C LEU A 22 -25.16 -8.16 -0.63
N LEU A 23 -24.91 -9.43 -0.31
CA LEU A 23 -24.32 -10.37 -1.26
C LEU A 23 -25.27 -10.66 -2.42
N ALA A 24 -26.57 -10.89 -2.14
CA ALA A 24 -27.58 -11.16 -3.17
C ALA A 24 -27.71 -9.99 -4.18
N ASN A 25 -27.67 -8.74 -3.69
CA ASN A 25 -27.72 -7.54 -4.53
C ASN A 25 -26.56 -7.46 -5.55
N GLU A 26 -25.40 -7.99 -5.21
CA GLU A 26 -24.27 -8.04 -6.15
C GLU A 26 -24.33 -9.28 -7.03
N LEU A 27 -24.72 -10.44 -6.48
CA LEU A 27 -24.82 -11.67 -7.25
C LEU A 27 -25.91 -11.60 -8.34
N VAL A 28 -27.02 -10.89 -8.10
CA VAL A 28 -28.12 -10.78 -9.06
C VAL A 28 -27.72 -10.05 -10.36
N LYS A 29 -26.60 -9.30 -10.33
CA LYS A 29 -26.05 -8.65 -11.53
C LYS A 29 -25.54 -9.65 -12.57
N GLU A 30 -25.19 -10.87 -12.14
CA GLU A 30 -24.60 -11.92 -12.99
C GLU A 30 -25.40 -13.25 -12.96
N HIS A 31 -26.29 -13.44 -11.98
CA HIS A 31 -26.98 -14.70 -11.71
C HIS A 31 -28.49 -14.51 -11.49
N ASP A 32 -29.29 -15.56 -11.72
CA ASP A 32 -30.70 -15.59 -11.33
C ASP A 32 -30.78 -15.95 -9.84
N VAL A 33 -31.04 -14.96 -8.99
CA VAL A 33 -31.01 -15.11 -7.53
C VAL A 33 -32.43 -15.15 -6.96
N THR A 34 -32.73 -16.20 -6.21
CA THR A 34 -33.98 -16.37 -5.46
C THR A 34 -33.70 -16.46 -3.96
N ILE A 35 -34.37 -15.67 -3.14
CA ILE A 35 -34.36 -15.79 -1.69
C ILE A 35 -35.63 -16.52 -1.25
N MET A 36 -35.47 -17.75 -0.73
CA MET A 36 -36.59 -18.57 -0.26
C MET A 36 -36.75 -18.45 1.26
N VAL A 37 -37.94 -18.08 1.74
CA VAL A 37 -38.20 -17.78 3.17
C VAL A 37 -39.54 -18.34 3.67
N TYR A 38 -39.65 -18.56 4.99
CA TYR A 38 -40.87 -19.07 5.65
C TYR A 38 -41.87 -17.99 6.09
N GLN A 39 -41.68 -16.75 5.66
CA GLN A 39 -42.43 -15.59 6.14
C GLN A 39 -43.76 -15.44 5.39
N ASP A 40 -44.69 -14.64 5.93
CA ASP A 40 -45.93 -14.28 5.25
C ASP A 40 -45.63 -13.35 4.05
N ARG A 41 -46.21 -13.65 2.89
CA ARG A 41 -46.09 -12.85 1.65
C ARG A 41 -46.55 -11.40 1.80
N PHE A 42 -47.41 -11.09 2.77
CA PHE A 42 -47.86 -9.73 3.03
C PHE A 42 -46.86 -8.89 3.85
N LYS A 43 -45.67 -9.45 4.11
CA LYS A 43 -44.63 -8.87 4.98
C LYS A 43 -43.30 -8.62 4.25
N GLU A 44 -43.35 -8.52 2.92
CA GLU A 44 -42.21 -8.12 2.09
C GLU A 44 -41.87 -6.64 2.32
N ASP A 45 -40.62 -6.34 2.65
CA ASP A 45 -40.12 -4.97 2.87
C ASP A 45 -38.74 -4.79 2.23
N ARG A 46 -38.71 -4.55 0.92
CA ARG A 46 -37.46 -4.40 0.15
C ARG A 46 -36.65 -3.17 0.55
N ASN A 47 -37.25 -2.19 1.22
CA ASN A 47 -36.51 -1.05 1.76
C ASN A 47 -35.57 -1.50 2.88
N MET A 48 -35.91 -2.57 3.61
CA MET A 48 -35.06 -3.16 4.62
C MET A 48 -33.77 -3.71 3.98
N TYR A 49 -32.65 -3.05 4.27
CA TYR A 49 -31.34 -3.34 3.68
C TYR A 49 -31.24 -3.12 2.16
N HIS A 50 -32.17 -2.36 1.56
CA HIS A 50 -32.16 -1.95 0.14
C HIS A 50 -32.01 -3.14 -0.84
N MET A 51 -32.94 -4.09 -0.78
CA MET A 51 -32.94 -5.26 -1.66
C MET A 51 -33.30 -4.87 -3.11
N SER A 52 -32.53 -5.35 -4.08
CA SER A 52 -32.81 -5.15 -5.52
C SER A 52 -34.14 -5.78 -5.95
N GLU A 53 -34.86 -5.12 -6.85
CA GLU A 53 -36.09 -5.64 -7.48
C GLU A 53 -35.82 -6.87 -8.36
N ASP A 54 -34.59 -7.02 -8.85
CA ASP A 54 -34.21 -8.18 -9.68
C ASP A 54 -34.13 -9.49 -8.87
N ILE A 55 -34.11 -9.41 -7.53
CA ILE A 55 -34.09 -10.58 -6.65
C ILE A 55 -35.52 -11.13 -6.49
N LYS A 56 -35.71 -12.40 -6.86
CA LYS A 56 -36.96 -13.12 -6.61
C LYS A 56 -37.06 -13.50 -5.13
N VAL A 57 -38.22 -13.33 -4.52
CA VAL A 57 -38.46 -13.72 -3.13
C VAL A 57 -39.61 -14.72 -3.08
N ASP A 58 -39.30 -15.94 -2.66
CA ASP A 58 -40.25 -17.04 -2.59
C ASP A 58 -40.68 -17.29 -1.14
N PHE A 59 -41.95 -17.02 -0.84
CA PHE A 59 -42.55 -17.27 0.46
C PHE A 59 -43.15 -18.67 0.53
N ILE A 60 -42.64 -19.50 1.44
CA ILE A 60 -43.06 -20.90 1.60
C ILE A 60 -43.90 -21.07 2.86
N ASP A 61 -45.12 -21.62 2.71
CA ASP A 61 -45.89 -22.07 3.86
C ASP A 61 -45.32 -23.38 4.41
N ASN A 62 -44.64 -23.29 5.55
CA ASN A 62 -44.06 -24.45 6.22
C ASN A 62 -45.11 -25.52 6.61
N ASN A 63 -46.41 -25.18 6.68
CA ASN A 63 -47.48 -26.14 6.96
C ASN A 63 -47.69 -27.16 5.83
N GLU A 64 -47.32 -26.83 4.59
CA GLU A 64 -47.38 -27.76 3.45
C GLU A 64 -46.42 -28.95 3.64
N PHE A 65 -45.34 -28.70 4.38
CA PHE A 65 -44.26 -29.65 4.64
C PHE A 65 -44.44 -30.38 5.98
N VAL A 66 -44.87 -29.66 7.03
CA VAL A 66 -44.96 -30.18 8.40
C VAL A 66 -46.38 -30.60 8.76
N ASN A 67 -46.62 -31.91 8.89
CA ASN A 67 -47.90 -32.44 9.39
C ASN A 67 -48.03 -32.20 10.91
N ARG A 68 -48.84 -31.22 11.33
CA ARG A 68 -49.07 -30.86 12.74
C ARG A 68 -50.04 -31.81 13.49
N HIS A 69 -50.67 -32.77 12.81
CA HIS A 69 -51.83 -33.51 13.34
C HIS A 69 -51.56 -34.95 13.86
N HIS A 70 -50.32 -35.39 14.04
CA HIS A 70 -50.00 -36.70 14.64
C HIS A 70 -49.48 -36.57 16.08
N THR A 71 -50.39 -36.64 17.06
CA THR A 71 -50.14 -36.36 18.49
C THR A 71 -49.03 -37.24 19.13
N PRO A 72 -48.98 -38.57 18.91
CA PRO A 72 -47.95 -39.41 19.56
C PRO A 72 -46.53 -39.18 19.04
N ALA A 73 -46.36 -39.04 17.72
CA ALA A 73 -45.05 -38.81 17.11
C ALA A 73 -44.50 -37.41 17.47
N PHE A 74 -45.37 -36.41 17.58
CA PHE A 74 -44.99 -35.08 18.03
C PHE A 74 -44.48 -35.11 19.49
N CYS A 75 -45.20 -35.76 20.39
CA CYS A 75 -44.79 -35.89 21.80
C CYS A 75 -43.46 -36.62 21.97
N TRP A 76 -43.24 -37.71 21.22
CA TRP A 76 -41.97 -38.45 21.21
C TRP A 76 -40.80 -37.54 20.77
N ARG A 77 -40.93 -36.84 19.65
CA ARG A 77 -39.87 -35.97 19.12
C ARG A 77 -39.57 -34.80 20.06
N TYR A 78 -40.60 -34.22 20.66
CA TYR A 78 -40.43 -33.19 21.68
C TYR A 78 -39.65 -33.71 22.89
N LEU A 79 -39.99 -34.92 23.37
CA LEU A 79 -39.30 -35.57 24.49
C LEU A 79 -37.82 -35.83 24.17
N VAL A 80 -37.52 -36.43 23.01
CA VAL A 80 -36.13 -36.69 22.57
C VAL A 80 -35.32 -35.40 22.54
N ARG A 81 -35.85 -34.32 21.94
CA ARG A 81 -35.17 -33.03 21.86
C ARG A 81 -34.90 -32.42 23.24
N LYS A 82 -35.88 -32.47 24.15
CA LYS A 82 -35.74 -31.95 25.52
C LYS A 82 -34.75 -32.76 26.34
N LEU A 83 -34.80 -34.09 26.27
CA LEU A 83 -33.84 -34.97 26.94
C LEU A 83 -32.43 -34.76 26.41
N ASN A 84 -32.25 -34.60 25.09
CA ASN A 84 -30.95 -34.34 24.51
C ASN A 84 -30.41 -32.96 24.93
N ALA A 85 -31.21 -31.90 24.87
CA ALA A 85 -30.79 -30.56 25.29
C ALA A 85 -30.33 -30.54 26.77
N LYS A 86 -31.00 -31.30 27.64
CA LYS A 86 -30.66 -31.41 29.06
C LYS A 86 -29.43 -32.30 29.30
N TYR A 87 -29.44 -33.54 28.81
CA TYR A 87 -28.48 -34.58 29.20
C TYR A 87 -27.46 -34.95 28.11
N GLY A 88 -27.70 -34.62 26.85
CA GLY A 88 -26.85 -35.04 25.72
C GLY A 88 -26.97 -36.52 25.39
N THR A 89 -28.02 -37.18 25.89
CA THR A 89 -28.19 -38.64 25.80
C THR A 89 -28.18 -39.15 24.36
N PHE A 90 -28.72 -38.36 23.42
CA PHE A 90 -28.87 -38.73 22.01
C PHE A 90 -27.76 -38.18 21.13
N ASN A 91 -26.85 -37.35 21.67
CA ASN A 91 -25.68 -36.84 20.96
C ASN A 91 -24.55 -37.86 20.96
N LYS A 92 -24.80 -39.01 20.31
CA LYS A 92 -23.86 -40.12 20.16
C LYS A 92 -24.10 -40.72 18.78
N PRO A 93 -23.06 -41.18 18.07
CA PRO A 93 -23.21 -41.70 16.70
C PRO A 93 -24.31 -42.77 16.56
N LYS A 94 -24.41 -43.69 17.52
CA LYS A 94 -25.44 -44.76 17.53
C LYS A 94 -26.89 -44.29 17.68
N TYR A 95 -27.14 -43.03 18.05
CA TYR A 95 -28.47 -42.44 18.24
C TYR A 95 -28.77 -41.31 17.27
N ASN A 96 -27.88 -41.05 16.30
CA ASN A 96 -28.03 -39.94 15.35
C ASN A 96 -29.34 -40.02 14.58
N ASP A 97 -29.76 -41.19 14.10
CA ASP A 97 -31.03 -41.35 13.37
C ASP A 97 -32.25 -40.92 14.19
N ILE A 98 -32.23 -41.23 15.49
CA ILE A 98 -33.32 -40.87 16.43
C ILE A 98 -33.34 -39.35 16.63
N LEU A 99 -32.17 -38.74 16.85
CA LEU A 99 -32.07 -37.30 17.04
C LEU A 99 -32.38 -36.52 15.74
N ALA A 100 -31.94 -37.04 14.60
CA ALA A 100 -32.22 -36.49 13.28
C ALA A 100 -33.71 -36.54 12.96
N ASP A 101 -34.42 -37.65 13.17
CA ASP A 101 -35.89 -37.69 12.97
C ASP A 101 -36.63 -36.77 13.95
N ALA A 102 -36.11 -36.61 15.17
CA ALA A 102 -36.69 -35.70 16.14
C ALA A 102 -36.57 -34.22 15.73
N ILE A 103 -35.46 -33.84 15.08
CA ILE A 103 -35.19 -32.46 14.63
C ILE A 103 -35.80 -32.17 13.25
N PHE A 104 -35.60 -33.08 12.29
CA PHE A 104 -36.05 -32.94 10.90
C PHE A 104 -36.60 -34.29 10.38
N PRO A 105 -37.90 -34.55 10.58
CA PRO A 105 -38.50 -35.86 10.31
C PRO A 105 -38.31 -36.36 8.88
N LYS A 106 -38.12 -37.67 8.69
CA LYS A 106 -37.86 -38.27 7.36
C LYS A 106 -38.90 -37.90 6.31
N LYS A 107 -40.21 -38.04 6.62
CA LYS A 107 -41.30 -37.64 5.69
C LYS A 107 -41.28 -36.15 5.32
N THR A 108 -40.78 -35.30 6.22
CA THR A 108 -40.63 -33.85 5.94
C THR A 108 -39.44 -33.64 5.02
N ARG A 109 -38.32 -34.34 5.26
CA ARG A 109 -37.14 -34.33 4.38
C ARG A 109 -37.49 -34.73 2.94
N GLU A 110 -38.20 -35.84 2.77
CA GLU A 110 -38.65 -36.33 1.45
C GLU A 110 -39.47 -35.29 0.68
N LYS A 111 -40.38 -34.57 1.35
CA LYS A 111 -41.14 -33.47 0.74
C LYS A 111 -40.25 -32.29 0.32
N TRP A 112 -39.29 -31.91 1.16
CA TRP A 112 -38.34 -30.84 0.84
C TRP A 112 -37.43 -31.21 -0.33
N VAL A 113 -36.92 -32.44 -0.36
CA VAL A 113 -36.14 -32.97 -1.48
C VAL A 113 -36.96 -32.86 -2.77
N LYS A 114 -38.20 -33.36 -2.76
CA LYS A 114 -39.09 -33.28 -3.93
C LYS A 114 -39.28 -31.83 -4.40
N TYR A 115 -39.67 -30.94 -3.48
CA TYR A 115 -39.92 -29.54 -3.80
C TYR A 115 -38.68 -28.83 -4.37
N LEU A 116 -37.53 -28.93 -3.69
CA LEU A 116 -36.30 -28.26 -4.11
C LEU A 116 -35.78 -28.78 -5.45
N ASN A 117 -35.93 -30.08 -5.73
CA ASN A 117 -35.54 -30.67 -7.02
C ASN A 117 -36.49 -30.28 -8.17
N GLU A 118 -37.73 -29.90 -7.89
CA GLU A 118 -38.70 -29.38 -8.88
C GLU A 118 -38.39 -27.93 -9.28
N GLN A 119 -37.69 -27.17 -8.43
CA GLN A 119 -37.32 -25.77 -8.71
C GLN A 119 -36.10 -25.62 -9.63
N ASP A 120 -35.34 -26.70 -9.87
CA ASP A 120 -34.19 -26.72 -10.79
C ASP A 120 -33.12 -25.65 -10.47
N TYR A 121 -32.77 -25.52 -9.19
CA TYR A 121 -31.67 -24.65 -8.75
C TYR A 121 -30.31 -25.28 -9.06
N ASP A 122 -29.33 -24.46 -9.47
CA ASP A 122 -27.93 -24.89 -9.60
C ASP A 122 -27.28 -25.01 -8.22
N ILE A 123 -27.49 -24.00 -7.37
CA ILE A 123 -26.90 -23.88 -6.04
C ILE A 123 -27.97 -23.50 -5.01
N ILE A 124 -27.96 -24.18 -3.87
CA ILE A 124 -28.75 -23.84 -2.68
C ILE A 124 -27.80 -23.48 -1.54
N ILE A 125 -27.93 -22.25 -1.05
CA ILE A 125 -27.17 -21.70 0.08
C ILE A 125 -28.10 -21.62 1.27
N THR A 126 -27.65 -22.05 2.45
CA THR A 126 -28.38 -21.86 3.71
C THR A 126 -27.52 -21.18 4.75
N THR A 127 -28.17 -20.49 5.69
CA THR A 127 -27.47 -19.77 6.75
C THR A 127 -27.72 -20.40 8.12
N ALA A 128 -26.72 -20.35 9.00
CA ALA A 128 -26.83 -20.69 10.42
C ALA A 128 -27.41 -22.11 10.66
N SER A 129 -28.49 -22.22 11.45
CA SER A 129 -29.08 -23.51 11.81
C SER A 129 -29.64 -24.31 10.63
N LEU A 130 -29.97 -23.64 9.51
CA LEU A 130 -30.49 -24.31 8.32
C LEU A 130 -29.41 -25.14 7.60
N SER A 131 -28.12 -24.84 7.80
CA SER A 131 -27.03 -25.60 7.19
C SER A 131 -27.05 -27.07 7.59
N LEU A 132 -27.41 -27.38 8.84
CA LEU A 132 -27.59 -28.77 9.28
C LEU A 132 -28.75 -29.45 8.55
N ARG A 133 -29.86 -28.75 8.34
CA ARG A 133 -31.00 -29.29 7.59
C ARG A 133 -30.65 -29.50 6.13
N LEU A 134 -29.94 -28.55 5.51
CA LEU A 134 -29.46 -28.71 4.14
C LEU A 134 -28.55 -29.94 4.04
N GLY A 135 -27.63 -30.15 4.99
CA GLY A 135 -26.77 -31.34 5.02
C GLY A 135 -27.53 -32.66 5.17
N MET A 136 -28.70 -32.64 5.82
CA MET A 136 -29.61 -33.79 5.89
C MET A 136 -30.36 -34.08 4.58
N LEU A 137 -30.45 -33.11 3.67
CA LEU A 137 -31.12 -33.23 2.36
C LEU A 137 -30.13 -33.41 1.22
N ALA A 138 -28.91 -32.87 1.36
CA ALA A 138 -27.91 -32.75 0.31
C ALA A 138 -27.67 -34.03 -0.51
N PRO A 139 -27.61 -35.24 0.07
CA PRO A 139 -27.41 -36.47 -0.72
C PRO A 139 -28.51 -36.77 -1.74
N GLU A 140 -29.71 -36.21 -1.58
CA GLU A 140 -30.87 -36.44 -2.44
C GLU A 140 -31.21 -35.22 -3.32
N LEU A 141 -30.48 -34.11 -3.17
CA LEU A 141 -30.68 -32.89 -3.96
C LEU A 141 -29.86 -32.92 -5.26
N LYS A 142 -30.45 -32.41 -6.35
CA LYS A 142 -29.77 -32.19 -7.63
C LYS A 142 -28.85 -30.98 -7.58
N ALA A 143 -29.27 -29.93 -6.85
CA ALA A 143 -28.53 -28.70 -6.68
C ALA A 143 -27.28 -28.90 -5.82
N LYS A 144 -26.24 -28.10 -6.07
CA LYS A 144 -25.09 -27.99 -5.17
C LYS A 144 -25.47 -27.28 -3.89
N THR A 145 -24.88 -27.70 -2.77
CA THR A 145 -25.30 -27.29 -1.43
C THR A 145 -24.19 -26.62 -0.65
N ILE A 146 -24.47 -25.40 -0.18
CA ILE A 146 -23.52 -24.60 0.59
C ILE A 146 -24.17 -24.20 1.93
N GLY A 147 -23.52 -24.56 3.03
CA GLY A 147 -23.87 -24.05 4.35
C GLY A 147 -23.01 -22.85 4.71
N TRP A 148 -23.61 -21.78 5.22
CA TRP A 148 -22.92 -20.54 5.59
C TRP A 148 -23.15 -20.17 7.07
N GLN A 149 -22.06 -20.15 7.83
CA GLN A 149 -22.07 -19.83 9.24
C GLN A 149 -21.97 -18.32 9.51
N HIS A 150 -22.68 -17.84 10.54
CA HIS A 150 -22.71 -16.43 10.92
C HIS A 150 -22.42 -16.18 12.42
N ASN A 151 -21.73 -17.12 13.06
CA ASN A 151 -21.31 -17.00 14.46
C ASN A 151 -20.02 -17.81 14.65
N CYS A 152 -19.29 -17.61 15.75
CA CYS A 152 -18.11 -18.42 16.04
C CYS A 152 -18.48 -19.85 16.50
N TYR A 153 -17.50 -20.75 16.45
CA TYR A 153 -17.60 -22.13 16.93
C TYR A 153 -18.20 -22.20 18.34
N ALA A 154 -17.58 -21.52 19.30
CA ALA A 154 -18.01 -21.51 20.70
C ALA A 154 -19.45 -21.00 20.85
N GLY A 155 -19.81 -19.94 20.11
CA GLY A 155 -21.15 -19.35 20.13
C GLY A 155 -22.26 -20.28 19.63
N TYR A 156 -21.94 -21.34 18.89
CA TYR A 156 -22.91 -22.34 18.44
C TYR A 156 -22.92 -23.63 19.24
N LEU A 157 -21.76 -24.06 19.72
CA LEU A 157 -21.57 -25.39 20.31
C LEU A 157 -21.38 -25.39 21.83
N GLU A 158 -20.82 -24.33 22.40
CA GLU A 158 -20.47 -24.28 23.82
C GLU A 158 -21.52 -23.55 24.67
N VAL A 159 -22.42 -22.79 24.05
CA VAL A 159 -23.46 -22.04 24.77
C VAL A 159 -24.71 -22.93 24.98
N PRO A 160 -25.13 -23.17 26.25
CA PRO A 160 -26.28 -24.03 26.54
C PRO A 160 -27.56 -23.59 25.85
N ASN A 161 -28.24 -24.56 25.23
CA ASN A 161 -29.52 -24.39 24.52
C ASN A 161 -29.49 -23.41 23.32
N VAL A 162 -28.30 -23.08 22.81
CA VAL A 162 -28.13 -22.33 21.55
C VAL A 162 -28.06 -23.32 20.36
N VAL A 163 -28.06 -22.78 19.14
CA VAL A 163 -28.24 -23.44 17.83
C VAL A 163 -27.83 -24.91 17.76
N PHE A 164 -26.58 -25.26 18.06
CA PHE A 164 -26.04 -26.63 17.93
C PHE A 164 -25.61 -27.26 19.27
N TRP A 165 -26.09 -26.72 20.40
CA TRP A 165 -25.82 -27.29 21.72
C TRP A 165 -26.17 -28.78 21.76
N LYS A 166 -25.18 -29.61 22.09
CA LYS A 166 -25.30 -31.09 22.17
C LYS A 166 -25.79 -31.73 20.87
N GLN A 167 -25.33 -31.24 19.72
CA GLN A 167 -25.65 -31.78 18.39
C GLN A 167 -24.38 -32.04 17.54
N GLU A 168 -23.21 -32.11 18.17
CA GLU A 168 -21.91 -32.37 17.57
C GLU A 168 -21.95 -33.58 16.64
N CYS A 169 -22.52 -34.71 17.10
CA CYS A 169 -22.58 -35.92 16.29
C CYS A 169 -23.45 -35.77 15.03
N LEU A 170 -24.45 -34.89 15.05
CA LEU A 170 -25.22 -34.57 13.85
C LEU A 170 -24.44 -33.65 12.91
N LEU A 171 -23.69 -32.68 13.44
CA LEU A 171 -22.85 -31.84 12.61
C LEU A 171 -21.79 -32.67 11.90
N GLN A 172 -21.11 -33.55 12.63
CA GLN A 172 -20.10 -34.48 12.10
C GLN A 172 -20.66 -35.41 11.03
N GLU A 173 -21.92 -35.83 11.15
CA GLU A 173 -22.53 -36.71 10.15
C GLU A 173 -23.01 -35.94 8.91
N TYR A 174 -23.65 -34.78 9.09
CA TYR A 174 -24.43 -34.16 8.03
C TYR A 174 -23.78 -32.93 7.39
N LEU A 175 -22.94 -32.17 8.10
CA LEU A 175 -22.24 -31.05 7.46
C LEU A 175 -21.24 -31.51 6.39
N PRO A 176 -20.47 -32.61 6.56
CA PRO A 176 -19.60 -33.13 5.49
C PRO A 176 -20.34 -33.63 4.24
N LYS A 177 -21.67 -33.80 4.30
CA LYS A 177 -22.50 -34.16 3.14
C LYS A 177 -22.86 -32.96 2.26
N LEU A 178 -22.61 -31.74 2.73
CA LEU A 178 -22.71 -30.53 1.90
C LEU A 178 -21.55 -30.48 0.92
N ASP A 179 -21.75 -29.84 -0.24
CA ASP A 179 -20.64 -29.61 -1.17
C ASP A 179 -19.59 -28.70 -0.50
N ARG A 180 -20.00 -27.66 0.23
CA ARG A 180 -19.11 -26.84 1.07
C ARG A 180 -19.79 -26.28 2.33
N TYR A 181 -18.99 -26.10 3.38
CA TYR A 181 -19.38 -25.40 4.60
C TYR A 181 -18.45 -24.20 4.85
N ILE A 182 -19.05 -23.02 4.93
CA ILE A 182 -18.37 -21.72 4.98
C ILE A 182 -18.40 -21.18 6.40
N VAL A 183 -17.21 -20.81 6.91
CA VAL A 183 -16.99 -20.12 8.18
C VAL A 183 -16.40 -18.72 7.91
N LEU A 184 -16.32 -17.89 8.95
CA LEU A 184 -15.98 -16.47 8.79
C LEU A 184 -14.54 -16.12 9.19
N SER A 185 -13.79 -17.04 9.79
CA SER A 185 -12.43 -16.80 10.24
C SER A 185 -11.58 -18.07 10.16
N ASP A 186 -10.26 -17.91 10.05
CA ASP A 186 -9.32 -19.03 10.13
C ASP A 186 -9.33 -19.69 11.52
N TYR A 187 -9.73 -18.96 12.57
CA TYR A 187 -9.94 -19.51 13.91
C TYR A 187 -11.09 -20.51 13.93
N ASP A 188 -12.24 -20.14 13.36
CA ASP A 188 -13.37 -21.08 13.26
C ASP A 188 -13.01 -22.28 12.40
N LYS A 189 -12.30 -22.07 11.29
CA LYS A 189 -11.84 -23.17 10.43
C LYS A 189 -10.97 -24.15 11.20
N ARG A 190 -10.02 -23.64 11.98
CA ARG A 190 -9.17 -24.44 12.86
C ARG A 190 -10.01 -25.21 13.89
N ASP A 191 -10.95 -24.56 14.55
CA ASP A 191 -11.73 -25.16 15.64
C ASP A 191 -12.71 -26.22 15.13
N TYR A 192 -13.40 -25.99 14.01
CA TYR A 192 -14.20 -27.01 13.33
C TYR A 192 -13.36 -28.23 12.92
N LYS A 193 -12.17 -28.01 12.36
CA LYS A 193 -11.27 -29.11 11.98
C LYS A 193 -10.76 -29.86 13.21
N LYS A 194 -10.33 -29.16 14.25
CA LYS A 194 -9.74 -29.74 15.46
C LYS A 194 -10.75 -30.52 16.29
N PHE A 195 -11.95 -29.99 16.49
CA PHE A 195 -12.92 -30.54 17.44
C PHE A 195 -14.00 -31.41 16.80
N LEU A 196 -14.33 -31.18 15.53
CA LEU A 196 -15.36 -31.95 14.82
C LEU A 196 -14.83 -32.74 13.62
N ASP A 197 -13.57 -32.55 13.22
CA ASP A 197 -12.99 -33.10 11.98
C ASP A 197 -13.78 -32.73 10.71
N ILE A 198 -14.34 -31.52 10.69
CA ILE A 198 -15.09 -30.99 9.55
C ILE A 198 -14.17 -30.05 8.77
N ASP A 199 -13.99 -30.33 7.48
CA ASP A 199 -13.30 -29.40 6.58
C ASP A 199 -14.21 -28.21 6.23
N THR A 200 -13.65 -27.01 6.27
CA THR A 200 -14.40 -25.76 6.09
C THR A 200 -13.58 -24.73 5.31
N GLU A 201 -14.26 -23.75 4.75
CA GLU A 201 -13.64 -22.66 3.99
C GLU A 201 -14.02 -21.29 4.56
N VAL A 202 -13.06 -20.36 4.53
CA VAL A 202 -13.26 -19.02 5.08
C VAL A 202 -13.78 -18.09 3.99
N LYS A 203 -14.90 -17.41 4.28
CA LYS A 203 -15.37 -16.25 3.50
C LYS A 203 -15.85 -15.19 4.48
N ILE A 204 -15.11 -14.08 4.56
CA ILE A 204 -15.43 -12.98 5.49
C ILE A 204 -16.67 -12.22 5.03
N ASN A 205 -17.39 -11.61 5.99
CA ASN A 205 -18.49 -10.72 5.63
C ASN A 205 -17.93 -9.37 5.18
N PRO A 206 -18.48 -8.78 4.10
CA PRO A 206 -18.11 -7.44 3.66
C PRO A 206 -18.75 -6.33 4.52
N ARG A 207 -18.23 -5.10 4.38
CA ARG A 207 -18.83 -3.89 4.97
C ARG A 207 -20.19 -3.61 4.34
N SER A 208 -21.13 -3.14 5.16
CA SER A 208 -22.53 -2.89 4.81
C SER A 208 -22.83 -1.46 4.40
N PHE A 209 -21.92 -0.52 4.68
CA PHE A 209 -22.05 0.88 4.31
C PHE A 209 -20.91 1.31 3.39
N VAL A 210 -21.22 2.32 2.58
CA VAL A 210 -20.25 3.14 1.88
C VAL A 210 -20.72 4.58 2.08
N SER A 211 -19.87 5.43 2.66
CA SER A 211 -20.24 6.80 3.01
C SER A 211 -19.14 7.77 2.61
N GLU A 212 -19.50 8.84 1.90
CA GLU A 212 -18.58 9.96 1.65
C GLU A 212 -18.38 10.81 2.92
N ARG A 213 -19.37 10.80 3.82
CA ARG A 213 -19.32 11.52 5.10
C ARG A 213 -18.67 10.66 6.17
N LYS A 214 -17.80 11.26 6.97
CA LYS A 214 -17.14 10.66 8.13
C LYS A 214 -17.60 11.34 9.42
N CYS A 215 -17.41 10.68 10.56
CA CYS A 215 -17.72 11.25 11.86
C CYS A 215 -16.87 12.49 12.13
N ASP A 216 -17.34 13.36 13.02
CA ASP A 216 -16.49 14.39 13.63
C ASP A 216 -15.73 13.78 14.81
N PRO A 217 -14.39 13.64 14.73
CA PRO A 217 -13.61 13.13 15.85
C PRO A 217 -13.70 14.00 17.10
N LYS A 218 -14.23 15.23 17.05
CA LYS A 218 -14.45 16.06 18.26
C LYS A 218 -15.70 15.69 19.05
N SER A 219 -16.59 14.87 18.49
CA SER A 219 -17.81 14.48 19.20
C SER A 219 -17.48 13.77 20.51
N LYS A 220 -18.08 14.21 21.62
CA LYS A 220 -17.93 13.56 22.94
C LYS A 220 -18.99 12.49 23.14
N ARG A 221 -19.11 11.57 22.17
CA ARG A 221 -20.10 10.49 22.17
C ARG A 221 -19.47 9.16 21.81
N PHE A 222 -19.70 8.18 22.67
CA PHE A 222 -19.51 6.77 22.37
C PHE A 222 -20.75 6.21 21.67
N LEU A 223 -20.54 5.27 20.76
CA LEU A 223 -21.60 4.52 20.11
C LEU A 223 -21.46 3.02 20.37
N MET A 224 -22.57 2.38 20.70
CA MET A 224 -22.72 0.92 20.68
C MET A 224 -23.95 0.57 19.85
N ALA A 225 -23.79 -0.29 18.85
CA ALA A 225 -24.90 -0.81 18.04
C ALA A 225 -24.98 -2.33 18.18
N THR A 226 -26.00 -2.85 18.87
CA THR A 226 -26.06 -4.28 19.19
C THR A 226 -27.45 -4.82 19.51
N ARG A 227 -27.61 -6.15 19.67
CA ARG A 227 -28.83 -6.75 20.22
C ARG A 227 -28.74 -6.84 21.74
N PHE A 228 -29.85 -6.65 22.45
CA PHE A 228 -29.89 -6.72 23.92
C PHE A 228 -29.98 -8.17 24.41
N VAL A 229 -28.86 -8.89 24.30
CA VAL A 229 -28.71 -10.29 24.70
C VAL A 229 -27.37 -10.50 25.40
N TYR A 230 -27.26 -11.55 26.24
CA TYR A 230 -26.07 -11.82 27.08
C TYR A 230 -24.76 -11.89 26.30
N ALA A 231 -24.80 -12.43 25.08
CA ALA A 231 -23.64 -12.50 24.18
C ALA A 231 -22.98 -11.14 23.90
N LYS A 232 -23.74 -10.04 23.98
CA LYS A 232 -23.31 -8.70 23.58
C LYS A 232 -22.72 -7.87 24.72
N GLY A 233 -22.60 -8.44 25.92
CA GLY A 233 -21.84 -7.86 27.03
C GLY A 233 -22.34 -6.49 27.53
N LEU A 234 -23.65 -6.20 27.42
CA LEU A 234 -24.20 -4.92 27.87
C LEU A 234 -24.01 -4.69 29.37
N ASP A 235 -24.00 -5.75 30.17
CA ASP A 235 -23.68 -5.69 31.60
C ASP A 235 -22.21 -5.30 31.86
N LEU A 236 -21.27 -5.83 31.05
CA LEU A 236 -19.86 -5.41 31.07
C LEU A 236 -19.72 -3.95 30.61
N MET A 237 -20.52 -3.52 29.63
CA MET A 237 -20.56 -2.12 29.20
C MET A 237 -21.03 -1.20 30.33
N MET A 238 -22.10 -1.56 31.06
CA MET A 238 -22.58 -0.73 32.18
C MET A 238 -21.54 -0.62 33.28
N GLU A 239 -20.80 -1.70 33.57
CA GLU A 239 -19.69 -1.68 34.52
C GLU A 239 -18.53 -0.79 34.07
N SER A 240 -18.06 -0.94 32.82
CA SER A 240 -16.99 -0.09 32.29
C SER A 240 -17.40 1.39 32.19
N PHE A 241 -18.65 1.67 31.81
CA PHE A 241 -19.14 3.05 31.69
C PHE A 241 -19.35 3.72 33.05
N GLU A 242 -19.77 2.97 34.07
CA GLU A 242 -19.79 3.48 35.46
C GLU A 242 -18.40 3.91 35.92
N GLU A 243 -17.38 3.07 35.68
CA GLU A 243 -16.00 3.40 36.04
C GLU A 243 -15.44 4.58 35.24
N PHE A 244 -15.83 4.68 33.95
CA PHE A 244 -15.52 5.84 33.12
C PHE A 244 -16.15 7.13 33.68
N CYS A 245 -17.44 7.10 34.05
CA CYS A 245 -18.16 8.27 34.56
C CYS A 245 -17.59 8.81 35.89
N LYS A 246 -16.86 8.00 36.65
CA LYS A 246 -16.14 8.48 37.85
C LYS A 246 -14.97 9.41 37.52
N GLN A 247 -14.49 9.38 36.28
CA GLN A 247 -13.31 10.10 35.81
C GLN A 247 -13.63 11.12 34.70
N ASP A 248 -14.83 11.08 34.11
CA ASP A 248 -15.26 11.99 33.04
C ASP A 248 -16.74 12.39 33.15
N ASP A 249 -17.01 13.69 33.16
CA ASP A 249 -18.33 14.26 33.34
C ASP A 249 -19.00 14.78 32.04
N GLU A 250 -18.35 14.64 30.88
CA GLU A 250 -18.81 15.22 29.61
C GLU A 250 -19.35 14.20 28.60
N TRP A 251 -18.69 13.05 28.45
CA TRP A 251 -18.98 12.11 27.35
C TRP A 251 -20.30 11.35 27.51
N GLN A 252 -21.05 11.15 26.44
CA GLN A 252 -22.30 10.39 26.47
C GLN A 252 -22.18 9.05 25.74
N LEU A 253 -23.01 8.08 26.10
CA LEU A 253 -23.09 6.78 25.45
C LEU A 253 -24.43 6.61 24.73
N ASP A 254 -24.39 6.47 23.41
CA ASP A 254 -25.54 6.04 22.61
C ASP A 254 -25.56 4.51 22.46
N ILE A 255 -26.68 3.88 22.83
CA ILE A 255 -26.88 2.45 22.61
C ILE A 255 -28.07 2.24 21.67
N ILE A 256 -27.76 1.77 20.45
CA ILE A 256 -28.74 1.40 19.44
C ILE A 256 -29.01 -0.09 19.52
N GLY A 257 -30.30 -0.45 19.54
CA GLY A 257 -30.73 -1.83 19.45
C GLY A 257 -31.97 -2.16 20.27
N ALA A 258 -32.33 -3.44 20.25
CA ALA A 258 -33.43 -3.99 21.04
C ALA A 258 -33.14 -5.46 21.39
N GLY A 259 -33.90 -6.02 22.33
CA GLY A 259 -33.80 -7.43 22.73
C GLY A 259 -34.30 -7.70 24.14
N ASP A 260 -34.24 -8.98 24.53
CA ASP A 260 -34.85 -9.49 25.77
C ASP A 260 -34.29 -8.84 27.04
N LEU A 261 -33.04 -8.36 27.01
CA LEU A 261 -32.40 -7.70 28.16
C LEU A 261 -32.70 -6.19 28.26
N TRP A 262 -33.51 -5.61 27.36
CA TRP A 262 -33.79 -4.17 27.33
C TRP A 262 -34.15 -3.57 28.70
N ASN A 263 -35.18 -4.11 29.35
CA ASN A 263 -35.64 -3.62 30.65
C ASN A 263 -34.59 -3.83 31.75
N GLN A 264 -33.85 -4.94 31.70
CA GLN A 264 -32.83 -5.27 32.69
C GLN A 264 -31.65 -4.30 32.62
N ILE A 265 -31.17 -3.97 31.41
CA ILE A 265 -30.02 -3.08 31.23
C ILE A 265 -30.39 -1.64 31.59
N ILE A 266 -31.60 -1.17 31.27
CA ILE A 266 -32.07 0.15 31.70
C ILE A 266 -32.17 0.24 33.22
N ALA A 267 -32.69 -0.81 33.87
CA ALA A 267 -32.74 -0.87 35.33
C ALA A 267 -31.33 -0.91 35.96
N ASP A 268 -30.37 -1.58 35.31
CA ASP A 268 -28.98 -1.61 35.75
C ASP A 268 -28.32 -0.22 35.66
N ALA A 269 -28.50 0.49 34.55
CA ALA A 269 -28.01 1.86 34.38
C ALA A 269 -28.55 2.81 35.47
N LYS A 270 -29.84 2.71 35.79
CA LYS A 270 -30.48 3.48 36.88
C LYS A 270 -29.90 3.15 38.25
N ARG A 271 -29.66 1.87 38.51
CA ARG A 271 -29.08 1.39 39.77
C ARG A 271 -27.64 1.88 39.96
N ARG A 272 -26.89 2.02 38.87
CA ARG A 272 -25.52 2.56 38.84
C ARG A 272 -25.46 4.09 38.78
N HIS A 273 -26.61 4.77 38.69
CA HIS A 273 -26.70 6.22 38.56
C HIS A 273 -25.96 6.80 37.33
N ILE A 274 -26.06 6.11 36.19
CA ILE A 274 -25.47 6.53 34.90
C ILE A 274 -26.53 6.72 33.80
N ASP A 275 -27.81 6.59 34.11
CA ASP A 275 -28.91 6.60 33.12
C ASP A 275 -29.14 7.98 32.48
N ASP A 276 -28.69 9.06 33.10
CA ASP A 276 -28.66 10.41 32.53
C ASP A 276 -27.56 10.60 31.47
N ARG A 277 -26.54 9.73 31.48
CA ARG A 277 -25.40 9.73 30.55
C ARG A 277 -25.49 8.66 29.46
N VAL A 278 -26.45 7.74 29.56
CA VAL A 278 -26.72 6.69 28.57
C VAL A 278 -28.02 6.96 27.83
N ASN A 279 -27.92 7.22 26.53
CA ASN A 279 -29.07 7.36 25.65
C ASN A 279 -29.41 6.00 25.01
N PHE A 280 -30.46 5.36 25.53
CA PHE A 280 -31.03 4.14 24.97
C PHE A 280 -31.93 4.47 23.77
N VAL A 281 -31.34 4.50 22.58
CA VAL A 281 -32.00 4.90 21.32
C VAL A 281 -33.13 3.95 20.93
N GLY A 282 -32.96 2.66 21.20
CA GLY A 282 -33.85 1.63 20.69
C GLY A 282 -33.50 1.25 19.25
N TYR A 283 -34.47 0.66 18.56
CA TYR A 283 -34.33 0.33 17.15
C TYR A 283 -34.46 1.59 16.26
N THR A 284 -33.58 1.72 15.26
CA THR A 284 -33.63 2.80 14.26
C THR A 284 -33.36 2.28 12.85
N ASN A 285 -33.99 2.90 11.85
CA ASN A 285 -33.72 2.70 10.42
C ASN A 285 -32.62 3.64 9.89
N GLU A 286 -32.15 4.59 10.71
CA GLU A 286 -31.14 5.59 10.34
C GLU A 286 -29.91 5.49 11.26
N PRO A 287 -29.24 4.31 11.35
CA PRO A 287 -28.07 4.13 12.21
C PRO A 287 -26.89 5.03 11.79
N GLU A 288 -26.81 5.42 10.51
CA GLU A 288 -25.73 6.26 9.97
C GLU A 288 -25.64 7.60 10.70
N LYS A 289 -26.78 8.17 11.12
CA LYS A 289 -26.82 9.42 11.89
C LYS A 289 -26.02 9.30 13.18
N TYR A 290 -26.07 8.16 13.85
CA TYR A 290 -25.38 7.96 15.11
C TYR A 290 -23.89 7.67 14.90
N TYR A 291 -23.55 6.92 13.84
CA TYR A 291 -22.14 6.80 13.45
C TYR A 291 -21.54 8.19 13.17
N LEU A 292 -22.21 9.02 12.37
CA LEU A 292 -21.72 10.36 12.02
C LEU A 292 -21.60 11.31 13.22
N ASN A 293 -22.44 11.12 14.25
CA ASN A 293 -22.47 11.97 15.44
C ASN A 293 -21.64 11.43 16.62
N SER A 294 -20.97 10.30 16.48
CA SER A 294 -20.12 9.70 17.52
C SER A 294 -18.69 9.59 17.04
N SER A 295 -17.73 9.58 17.96
CA SER A 295 -16.30 9.56 17.63
C SER A 295 -15.59 8.28 18.01
N ILE A 296 -16.22 7.39 18.79
CA ILE A 296 -15.65 6.10 19.23
C ILE A 296 -16.76 5.05 19.24
N PHE A 297 -16.47 3.85 18.74
CA PHE A 297 -17.38 2.71 18.76
C PHE A 297 -16.96 1.67 19.82
N LEU A 298 -17.92 1.17 20.60
CA LEU A 298 -17.69 0.22 21.69
C LEU A 298 -18.35 -1.13 21.39
N LEU A 299 -17.60 -2.21 21.56
CA LEU A 299 -18.10 -3.58 21.38
C LEU A 299 -17.57 -4.54 22.46
N PRO A 300 -18.15 -4.53 23.68
CA PRO A 300 -17.76 -5.42 24.78
C PRO A 300 -18.40 -6.81 24.66
N SER A 301 -18.55 -7.33 23.43
CA SER A 301 -19.18 -8.62 23.19
C SER A 301 -18.40 -9.76 23.82
N ARG A 302 -19.13 -10.75 24.37
CA ARG A 302 -18.52 -11.96 24.92
C ARG A 302 -18.02 -12.91 23.84
N TRP A 303 -18.75 -12.92 22.72
CA TRP A 303 -18.38 -13.66 21.51
C TRP A 303 -19.04 -13.03 20.28
N GLU A 304 -18.34 -13.11 19.16
CA GLU A 304 -18.82 -12.70 17.83
C GLU A 304 -18.31 -13.69 16.78
N GLY A 305 -19.04 -13.81 15.66
CA GLY A 305 -18.50 -14.45 14.46
C GLY A 305 -17.63 -13.47 13.68
N TRP A 306 -18.30 -12.58 12.94
CA TRP A 306 -17.66 -11.47 12.21
C TRP A 306 -18.52 -10.21 12.36
N PRO A 307 -18.21 -9.35 13.33
CA PRO A 307 -19.08 -8.24 13.72
C PRO A 307 -19.10 -7.14 12.66
N MET A 308 -20.17 -7.11 11.86
CA MET A 308 -20.32 -6.11 10.79
C MET A 308 -20.25 -4.67 11.29
N VAL A 309 -20.73 -4.42 12.50
CA VAL A 309 -20.74 -3.08 13.12
C VAL A 309 -19.34 -2.46 13.31
N ILE A 310 -18.28 -3.28 13.36
CA ILE A 310 -16.89 -2.78 13.37
C ILE A 310 -16.52 -2.20 12.00
N MET A 311 -16.87 -2.92 10.93
CA MET A 311 -16.63 -2.44 9.56
C MET A 311 -17.51 -1.22 9.23
N GLU A 312 -18.73 -1.18 9.77
CA GLU A 312 -19.59 0.01 9.72
C GLU A 312 -18.94 1.19 10.46
N ALA A 313 -18.45 0.98 11.69
CA ALA A 313 -17.72 2.00 12.45
C ALA A 313 -16.50 2.52 11.68
N PHE A 314 -15.71 1.62 11.11
CA PHE A 314 -14.54 1.97 10.30
C PHE A 314 -14.90 2.77 9.05
N GLU A 315 -15.98 2.42 8.36
CA GLU A 315 -16.47 3.17 7.20
C GLU A 315 -16.77 4.63 7.57
N PHE A 316 -17.38 4.87 8.74
CA PHE A 316 -17.65 6.23 9.22
C PHE A 316 -16.45 6.88 9.94
N GLY A 317 -15.36 6.15 10.19
CA GLY A 317 -14.14 6.66 10.80
C GLY A 317 -14.11 6.60 12.33
N LEU A 318 -14.93 5.76 12.97
CA LEU A 318 -14.86 5.60 14.42
C LEU A 318 -13.79 4.55 14.75
N PRO A 319 -12.77 4.89 15.57
CA PRO A 319 -11.94 3.90 16.23
C PRO A 319 -12.80 2.96 17.07
N VAL A 320 -12.38 1.70 17.18
CA VAL A 320 -13.18 0.67 17.86
C VAL A 320 -12.47 0.17 19.11
N ILE A 321 -13.18 0.11 20.24
CA ILE A 321 -12.74 -0.61 21.44
C ILE A 321 -13.54 -1.89 21.55
N ALA A 322 -12.88 -3.05 21.48
CA ALA A 322 -13.53 -4.35 21.54
C ALA A 322 -12.70 -5.35 22.37
N PHE A 323 -13.34 -6.23 23.11
CA PHE A 323 -12.61 -7.30 23.81
C PHE A 323 -11.91 -8.23 22.82
N HIS A 324 -10.66 -8.60 23.10
CA HIS A 324 -9.86 -9.51 22.28
C HIS A 324 -10.43 -10.94 22.34
N THR A 325 -11.41 -11.20 21.47
CA THR A 325 -12.16 -12.46 21.39
C THR A 325 -12.35 -12.88 19.93
N GLY A 326 -12.22 -14.18 19.63
CA GLY A 326 -12.50 -14.70 18.28
C GLY A 326 -11.78 -13.92 17.19
N ALA A 327 -12.52 -13.45 16.18
CA ALA A 327 -11.97 -12.80 14.99
C ALA A 327 -11.62 -11.30 15.13
N MET A 328 -11.61 -10.72 16.35
CA MET A 328 -11.41 -9.27 16.50
C MET A 328 -10.06 -8.77 15.99
N ASP A 329 -8.99 -9.49 16.24
CA ASP A 329 -7.62 -9.13 15.81
C ASP A 329 -7.37 -9.33 14.31
N LEU A 330 -8.28 -9.99 13.61
CA LEU A 330 -8.30 -10.05 12.14
C LEU A 330 -8.94 -8.80 11.53
N ILE A 331 -9.69 -8.02 12.32
CA ILE A 331 -10.44 -6.85 11.87
C ILE A 331 -9.78 -5.56 12.39
N ILE A 332 -9.47 -5.51 13.69
CA ILE A 332 -8.88 -4.35 14.37
C ILE A 332 -7.37 -4.54 14.48
N ASP A 333 -6.62 -3.60 13.91
CA ASP A 333 -5.20 -3.45 14.17
C ASP A 333 -5.04 -2.70 15.51
N ASP A 334 -4.66 -3.43 16.57
CA ASP A 334 -4.53 -2.89 17.92
C ASP A 334 -3.61 -1.65 17.96
N GLN A 335 -4.00 -0.65 18.74
CA GLN A 335 -3.36 0.66 18.88
C GLN A 335 -3.27 1.50 17.59
N LYS A 336 -3.76 1.00 16.46
CA LYS A 336 -3.77 1.73 15.18
C LYS A 336 -5.18 2.10 14.73
N THR A 337 -6.12 1.18 14.78
CA THR A 337 -7.52 1.39 14.34
C THR A 337 -8.51 1.39 15.52
N GLY A 338 -7.98 1.19 16.73
CA GLY A 338 -8.76 0.95 17.92
C GLY A 338 -7.91 0.28 19.01
N PHE A 339 -8.58 -0.24 20.04
CA PHE A 339 -7.96 -1.00 21.12
C PHE A 339 -8.59 -2.38 21.25
N LEU A 340 -7.75 -3.38 21.55
CA LEU A 340 -8.16 -4.74 21.86
C LEU A 340 -7.80 -5.13 23.32
N PRO A 341 -8.52 -4.59 24.34
CA PRO A 341 -8.37 -5.03 25.71
C PRO A 341 -8.56 -6.55 25.88
N GLU A 342 -7.90 -7.11 26.90
CA GLU A 342 -8.05 -8.52 27.27
C GLU A 342 -9.52 -8.89 27.51
N ALA A 343 -9.90 -10.11 27.10
CA ALA A 343 -11.30 -10.54 27.12
C ALA A 343 -11.94 -10.42 28.51
N PHE A 344 -13.04 -9.67 28.57
CA PHE A 344 -13.87 -9.44 29.76
C PHE A 344 -13.20 -8.64 30.88
N ASP A 345 -12.03 -8.04 30.64
CA ASP A 345 -11.38 -7.12 31.57
C ASP A 345 -11.99 -5.71 31.44
N THR A 346 -13.04 -5.46 32.22
CA THR A 346 -13.76 -4.17 32.23
C THR A 346 -12.88 -3.00 32.59
N LYS A 347 -11.82 -3.21 33.39
CA LYS A 347 -10.87 -2.17 33.78
C LYS A 347 -10.01 -1.73 32.59
N LYS A 348 -9.37 -2.67 31.89
CA LYS A 348 -8.61 -2.35 30.67
C LYS A 348 -9.48 -1.76 29.57
N PHE A 349 -10.74 -2.18 29.49
CA PHE A 349 -11.72 -1.59 28.58
C PHE A 349 -11.98 -0.11 28.92
N THR A 350 -12.18 0.22 30.20
CA THR A 350 -12.33 1.60 30.66
C THR A 350 -11.06 2.43 30.44
N GLU A 351 -9.87 1.87 30.66
CA GLU A 351 -8.59 2.55 30.39
C GLU A 351 -8.48 2.95 28.90
N ALA A 352 -8.89 2.07 27.98
CA ALA A 352 -8.94 2.39 26.56
C ALA A 352 -10.00 3.49 26.24
N MET A 353 -11.16 3.46 26.91
CA MET A 353 -12.19 4.50 26.76
C MET A 353 -11.67 5.86 27.20
N LEU A 354 -11.04 5.94 28.37
CA LEU A 354 -10.45 7.19 28.89
C LEU A 354 -9.36 7.71 27.97
N LYS A 355 -8.47 6.83 27.50
CA LYS A 355 -7.40 7.19 26.57
C LYS A 355 -7.96 7.84 25.30
N LEU A 356 -8.94 7.22 24.64
CA LEU A 356 -9.54 7.81 23.44
C LEU A 356 -10.43 9.01 23.72
N ALA A 357 -11.05 9.11 24.89
CA ALA A 357 -11.85 10.28 25.26
C ALA A 357 -10.98 11.53 25.44
N HIS A 358 -9.84 11.37 26.11
CA HIS A 358 -8.96 12.47 26.52
C HIS A 358 -7.83 12.78 25.54
N ASP A 359 -7.53 11.88 24.60
CA ASP A 359 -6.56 12.11 23.53
C ASP A 359 -7.26 12.30 22.16
N GLU A 360 -7.59 13.55 21.84
CA GLU A 360 -8.23 13.88 20.57
C GLU A 360 -7.33 13.64 19.35
N GLU A 361 -6.00 13.83 19.48
CA GLU A 361 -5.06 13.62 18.39
C GLU A 361 -4.99 12.14 18.02
N LEU A 362 -4.81 11.26 19.02
CA LEU A 362 -4.85 9.81 18.84
C LEU A 362 -6.18 9.36 18.25
N ARG A 363 -7.30 9.89 18.74
CA ARG A 363 -8.63 9.53 18.22
C ARG A 363 -8.79 9.92 16.75
N ARG A 364 -8.30 11.11 16.35
CA ARG A 364 -8.25 11.53 14.94
C ARG A 364 -7.37 10.61 14.10
N GLU A 365 -6.21 10.21 14.63
CA GLU A 365 -5.28 9.28 13.98
C GLU A 365 -5.94 7.94 13.69
N MET A 366 -6.47 7.31 14.75
CA MET A 366 -7.17 6.04 14.62
C MET A 366 -8.38 6.13 13.71
N SER A 367 -9.08 7.28 13.68
CA SER A 367 -10.20 7.52 12.76
C SER A 367 -9.77 7.40 11.30
N ARG A 368 -8.64 8.02 10.92
CA ARG A 368 -8.10 7.88 9.55
C ARG A 368 -7.62 6.47 9.26
N ASN A 369 -7.01 5.80 10.23
CA ASN A 369 -6.60 4.41 10.12
C ASN A 369 -7.81 3.48 9.89
N ALA A 370 -8.89 3.69 10.64
CA ALA A 370 -10.15 2.97 10.50
C ALA A 370 -10.77 3.13 9.11
N ILE A 371 -10.84 4.36 8.59
CA ILE A 371 -11.34 4.63 7.23
C ILE A 371 -10.51 3.85 6.19
N TRP A 372 -9.18 3.87 6.32
CA TRP A 372 -8.30 3.15 5.40
C TRP A 372 -8.47 1.62 5.47
N LYS A 373 -8.65 1.09 6.69
CA LYS A 373 -8.87 -0.33 6.95
C LYS A 373 -10.22 -0.82 6.42
N SER A 374 -11.25 0.02 6.44
CA SER A 374 -12.61 -0.32 5.98
C SER A 374 -12.64 -0.91 4.55
N GLU A 375 -11.77 -0.43 3.67
CA GLU A 375 -11.68 -0.87 2.27
C GLU A 375 -11.25 -2.33 2.12
N ASP A 376 -10.58 -2.88 3.13
CA ASP A 376 -10.16 -4.28 3.09
C ASP A 376 -11.37 -5.22 3.10
N PHE A 377 -12.53 -4.72 3.53
CA PHE A 377 -13.81 -5.40 3.62
C PHE A 377 -14.81 -4.99 2.52
N ALA A 378 -14.35 -4.41 1.41
CA ALA A 378 -15.23 -4.03 0.30
C ALA A 378 -16.01 -5.22 -0.29
N ILE A 379 -17.28 -5.00 -0.64
CA ILE A 379 -18.19 -6.04 -1.16
C ILE A 379 -17.67 -6.72 -2.43
N GLN A 380 -16.98 -5.98 -3.30
CA GLN A 380 -16.43 -6.47 -4.56
C GLN A 380 -15.47 -7.65 -4.33
N LYS A 381 -14.66 -7.59 -3.26
CA LYS A 381 -13.77 -8.69 -2.88
C LYS A 381 -14.54 -9.94 -2.45
N ALA A 382 -15.57 -9.76 -1.63
CA ALA A 382 -16.40 -10.86 -1.18
C ALA A 382 -17.11 -11.55 -2.37
N VAL A 383 -17.71 -10.78 -3.27
CA VAL A 383 -18.42 -11.30 -4.46
C VAL A 383 -17.48 -12.10 -5.35
N LYS A 384 -16.26 -11.60 -5.60
CA LYS A 384 -15.21 -12.32 -6.35
C LYS A 384 -14.90 -13.68 -5.70
N GLU A 385 -14.74 -13.70 -4.38
CA GLU A 385 -14.48 -14.92 -3.61
C GLU A 385 -15.65 -15.91 -3.59
N TRP A 386 -16.90 -15.42 -3.61
CA TRP A 386 -18.11 -16.24 -3.70
C TRP A 386 -18.31 -16.81 -5.09
N ASN A 387 -18.12 -16.02 -6.15
CA ASN A 387 -18.17 -16.49 -7.54
C ASN A 387 -17.12 -17.60 -7.80
N ARG A 388 -15.90 -17.46 -7.26
CA ARG A 388 -14.87 -18.53 -7.30
C ARG A 388 -15.36 -19.81 -6.61
N LEU A 389 -16.02 -19.69 -5.45
CA LEU A 389 -16.60 -20.83 -4.75
C LEU A 389 -17.71 -21.51 -5.57
N PHE A 390 -18.61 -20.73 -6.16
CA PHE A 390 -19.73 -21.25 -6.97
C PHE A 390 -19.25 -22.06 -8.17
N ASN A 391 -18.30 -21.52 -8.92
CA ASN A 391 -17.74 -22.23 -10.06
C ASN A 391 -17.12 -23.57 -9.62
N ARG A 392 -16.32 -23.56 -8.57
CA ARG A 392 -15.68 -24.78 -8.03
C ARG A 392 -16.69 -25.84 -7.58
N VAL A 393 -17.75 -25.47 -6.88
CA VAL A 393 -18.76 -26.47 -6.44
C VAL A 393 -19.57 -27.01 -7.61
N MET A 394 -19.79 -26.20 -8.65
CA MET A 394 -20.43 -26.63 -9.89
C MET A 394 -19.49 -27.48 -10.78
N GLY A 395 -18.23 -27.66 -10.40
CA GLY A 395 -17.22 -28.31 -11.24
C GLY A 395 -16.87 -27.49 -12.49
N ILE A 396 -17.19 -26.20 -12.50
CA ILE A 396 -16.80 -25.26 -13.54
C ILE A 396 -15.36 -24.89 -13.26
N GLU A 397 -14.44 -25.59 -13.90
CA GLU A 397 -13.02 -25.31 -13.72
C GLU A 397 -12.65 -23.93 -14.31
N THR A 398 -12.60 -22.93 -13.43
CA THR A 398 -12.10 -21.59 -13.75
C THR A 398 -10.59 -21.60 -13.99
N PHE A 399 -10.06 -20.53 -14.56
CA PHE A 399 -8.62 -20.37 -14.67
C PHE A 399 -7.92 -20.49 -13.30
N TYR A 400 -8.51 -19.87 -12.27
CA TYR A 400 -7.98 -19.96 -10.91
C TYR A 400 -7.94 -21.41 -10.41
N GLU A 401 -9.03 -22.17 -10.55
CA GLU A 401 -9.10 -23.53 -10.04
C GLU A 401 -8.13 -24.49 -10.74
N LYS A 402 -8.03 -24.40 -12.07
CA LYS A 402 -7.09 -25.21 -12.87
C LYS A 402 -5.64 -24.98 -12.49
N ASN A 403 -5.32 -23.80 -11.97
CA ASN A 403 -3.95 -23.34 -11.74
C ASN A 403 -3.71 -22.91 -10.29
N LYS A 404 -4.55 -23.34 -9.36
CA LYS A 404 -4.55 -22.84 -7.97
C LYS A 404 -3.19 -22.98 -7.31
N GLU A 405 -2.53 -24.12 -7.47
CA GLU A 405 -1.20 -24.37 -6.91
C GLU A 405 -0.15 -23.40 -7.46
N ALA A 406 -0.09 -23.23 -8.78
CA ALA A 406 0.82 -22.28 -9.42
C ALA A 406 0.52 -20.82 -9.03
N ILE A 407 -0.75 -20.47 -8.82
CA ILE A 407 -1.17 -19.14 -8.37
C ILE A 407 -0.70 -18.88 -6.93
N LEU A 408 -0.91 -19.84 -6.02
CA LEU A 408 -0.42 -19.73 -4.64
C LEU A 408 1.11 -19.67 -4.59
N GLU A 409 1.82 -20.49 -5.37
CA GLU A 409 3.28 -20.41 -5.50
C GLU A 409 3.72 -19.04 -6.04
N CYS A 410 3.00 -18.48 -7.01
CA CYS A 410 3.26 -17.15 -7.54
C CYS A 410 3.09 -16.06 -6.47
N GLN A 411 2.01 -16.12 -5.69
CA GLN A 411 1.76 -15.20 -4.58
C GLN A 411 2.88 -15.25 -3.54
N GLU A 412 3.34 -16.44 -3.17
CA GLU A 412 4.44 -16.63 -2.22
C GLU A 412 5.78 -16.13 -2.77
N LYS A 413 6.03 -16.35 -4.06
CA LYS A 413 7.29 -15.96 -4.72
C LYS A 413 7.38 -14.46 -5.00
N TYR A 414 6.25 -13.81 -5.30
CA TYR A 414 6.21 -12.40 -5.70
C TYR A 414 5.17 -11.56 -4.93
N PRO A 415 5.14 -11.63 -3.59
CA PRO A 415 4.01 -11.14 -2.79
C PRO A 415 3.75 -9.64 -2.97
N LEU A 416 4.79 -8.84 -3.14
CA LEU A 416 4.65 -7.39 -3.31
C LEU A 416 4.14 -7.02 -4.70
N ARG A 417 4.59 -7.73 -5.75
CA ARG A 417 4.27 -7.39 -7.14
C ARG A 417 2.84 -7.78 -7.48
N THR A 418 2.42 -8.96 -7.03
CA THR A 418 1.04 -9.45 -7.17
C THR A 418 0.08 -8.57 -6.39
N SER A 419 0.39 -8.26 -5.13
CA SER A 419 -0.41 -7.33 -4.32
C SER A 419 -0.50 -5.94 -4.97
N TYR A 420 0.61 -5.38 -5.47
CA TYR A 420 0.58 -4.09 -6.19
C TYR A 420 -0.33 -4.15 -7.43
N GLY A 421 -0.22 -5.21 -8.24
CA GLY A 421 -1.09 -5.42 -9.40
C GLY A 421 -2.57 -5.51 -9.03
N GLU A 422 -2.89 -6.18 -7.93
CA GLU A 422 -4.24 -6.24 -7.36
C GLU A 422 -4.73 -4.87 -6.90
N TYR A 423 -3.92 -4.11 -6.14
CA TYR A 423 -4.31 -2.78 -5.68
C TYR A 423 -4.55 -1.80 -6.83
N VAL A 424 -3.72 -1.83 -7.87
CA VAL A 424 -3.91 -1.00 -9.07
C VAL A 424 -5.24 -1.30 -9.75
N LYS A 425 -5.67 -2.57 -9.78
CA LYS A 425 -6.88 -3.01 -10.49
C LYS A 425 -8.16 -2.81 -9.67
N GLU A 426 -8.09 -3.03 -8.37
CA GLU A 426 -9.26 -3.13 -7.51
C GLU A 426 -9.54 -1.86 -6.69
N TYR A 427 -8.58 -0.91 -6.59
CA TYR A 427 -8.72 0.29 -5.75
C TYR A 427 -8.64 1.59 -6.57
N PRO A 428 -9.52 2.58 -6.28
CA PRO A 428 -9.44 3.91 -6.88
C PRO A 428 -8.27 4.74 -6.34
N VAL A 429 -7.81 5.72 -7.11
CA VAL A 429 -6.86 6.76 -6.63
C VAL A 429 -7.61 7.74 -5.71
N LYS A 430 -6.96 8.22 -4.66
CA LYS A 430 -7.51 9.12 -3.64
C LYS A 430 -6.97 10.54 -3.81
N ASP A 431 -7.82 11.49 -4.20
CA ASP A 431 -7.35 12.83 -4.62
C ASP A 431 -6.58 13.63 -3.55
N LYS A 432 -6.95 13.54 -2.27
CA LYS A 432 -6.31 14.29 -1.16
C LYS A 432 -5.25 13.48 -0.43
N THR A 433 -4.36 12.83 -1.19
CA THR A 433 -3.27 12.01 -0.61
C THR A 433 -1.93 12.33 -1.28
N ILE A 434 -0.88 12.39 -0.47
CA ILE A 434 0.48 12.68 -0.92
C ILE A 434 1.43 11.65 -0.32
N LEU A 435 2.24 11.00 -1.15
CA LEU A 435 3.24 10.02 -0.73
C LEU A 435 4.63 10.61 -0.95
N TYR A 436 5.45 10.56 0.09
CA TYR A 436 6.82 11.03 0.11
C TYR A 436 7.77 9.84 0.28
N GLU A 437 8.77 9.74 -0.58
CA GLU A 437 9.83 8.74 -0.50
C GLU A 437 11.17 9.40 -0.82
N ALA A 438 12.19 9.19 0.02
CA ALA A 438 13.56 9.62 -0.27
C ALA A 438 14.49 8.40 -0.25
N PHE A 439 15.22 8.18 -1.33
CA PHE A 439 16.22 7.11 -1.48
C PHE A 439 15.74 5.70 -1.12
N GLY A 440 14.47 5.39 -1.39
CA GLY A 440 13.84 4.12 -1.00
C GLY A 440 13.44 4.06 0.48
N GLY A 441 13.06 5.20 1.06
CA GLY A 441 12.58 5.31 2.44
C GLY A 441 13.68 5.38 3.50
N ARG A 442 14.90 5.82 3.18
CA ARG A 442 16.02 5.82 4.13
C ARG A 442 15.82 6.74 5.35
N GLY A 443 14.90 7.67 5.26
CA GLY A 443 14.58 8.62 6.31
C GLY A 443 13.84 9.81 5.72
N MET A 444 13.42 10.72 6.59
CA MET A 444 12.80 11.98 6.17
C MET A 444 13.88 12.99 5.80
N ILE A 445 14.39 12.90 4.57
CA ILE A 445 15.52 13.69 4.08
C ILE A 445 15.26 14.25 2.67
N ASP A 446 16.14 15.15 2.24
CA ASP A 446 16.25 15.70 0.90
C ASP A 446 15.04 16.56 0.47
N SER A 447 14.90 16.83 -0.83
CA SER A 447 13.84 17.70 -1.35
C SER A 447 12.43 17.20 -1.03
N PRO A 448 12.11 15.88 -1.02
CA PRO A 448 10.82 15.40 -0.54
C PRO A 448 10.51 15.81 0.89
N TYR A 449 11.51 15.85 1.78
CA TYR A 449 11.33 16.28 3.16
C TYR A 449 11.08 17.78 3.28
N ALA A 450 11.82 18.60 2.55
CA ALA A 450 11.57 20.04 2.50
C ALA A 450 10.16 20.37 1.98
N ILE A 451 9.72 19.69 0.90
CA ILE A 451 8.34 19.83 0.38
C ILE A 451 7.32 19.36 1.42
N PHE A 452 7.55 18.23 2.08
CA PHE A 452 6.66 17.73 3.14
C PHE A 452 6.49 18.77 4.26
N GLN A 453 7.58 19.33 4.78
CA GLN A 453 7.52 20.35 5.83
C GLN A 453 6.76 21.59 5.35
N TYR A 454 7.09 22.09 4.15
CA TYR A 454 6.42 23.24 3.56
C TYR A 454 4.90 23.04 3.44
N LEU A 455 4.47 21.88 2.91
CA LEU A 455 3.05 21.58 2.72
C LEU A 455 2.34 21.38 4.07
N LEU A 456 2.98 20.70 5.03
CA LEU A 456 2.41 20.44 6.35
C LEU A 456 2.12 21.73 7.14
N GLU A 457 2.81 22.83 6.83
CA GLU A 457 2.60 24.13 7.48
C GLU A 457 1.47 24.97 6.83
N LYS A 458 0.97 24.61 5.64
CA LYS A 458 -0.09 25.39 4.98
C LYS A 458 -1.47 24.89 5.35
N GLU A 459 -2.38 25.83 5.59
CA GLU A 459 -3.78 25.57 5.95
C GLU A 459 -4.52 24.75 4.87
N GLU A 460 -4.27 25.05 3.60
CA GLU A 460 -4.91 24.37 2.46
C GLU A 460 -4.56 22.88 2.32
N TYR A 461 -3.43 22.44 2.89
CA TYR A 461 -3.00 21.04 2.83
C TYR A 461 -3.30 20.27 4.12
N GLN A 462 -3.94 20.89 5.12
CA GLN A 462 -4.31 20.19 6.37
C GLN A 462 -5.34 19.07 6.14
N GLU A 463 -6.12 19.15 5.07
CA GLU A 463 -7.07 18.10 4.67
C GLU A 463 -6.43 16.96 3.86
N TYR A 464 -5.18 17.12 3.42
CA TYR A 464 -4.45 16.07 2.72
C TYR A 464 -3.89 15.07 3.71
N THR A 465 -3.96 13.79 3.38
CA THR A 465 -3.21 12.75 4.10
C THR A 465 -1.80 12.66 3.54
N HIS A 466 -0.81 12.95 4.38
CA HIS A 466 0.61 12.83 4.08
C HIS A 466 1.11 11.44 4.49
N ILE A 467 1.67 10.70 3.54
CA ILE A 467 2.17 9.35 3.74
C ILE A 467 3.68 9.35 3.52
N TRP A 468 4.45 9.14 4.58
CA TRP A 468 5.90 9.01 4.52
C TRP A 468 6.31 7.55 4.45
N VAL A 469 7.16 7.22 3.48
CA VAL A 469 7.74 5.88 3.32
C VAL A 469 9.05 5.79 4.08
N ILE A 470 9.17 4.81 4.99
CA ILE A 470 10.36 4.59 5.81
C ILE A 470 10.80 3.12 5.73
N ASP A 471 12.09 2.84 5.52
CA ASP A 471 12.66 1.49 5.42
C ASP A 471 12.91 0.92 6.83
N ASP A 472 13.65 1.67 7.65
CA ASP A 472 14.00 1.34 9.04
C ASP A 472 13.28 2.29 10.00
N LEU A 473 12.22 1.77 10.66
CA LEU A 473 11.37 2.53 11.57
C LEU A 473 12.11 2.90 12.87
N GLU A 474 13.06 2.07 13.31
CA GLU A 474 13.83 2.32 14.53
C GLU A 474 14.86 3.42 14.30
N ASP A 475 15.62 3.35 13.19
CA ASP A 475 16.63 4.37 12.84
C ASP A 475 16.00 5.75 12.61
N SER A 476 14.73 5.77 12.17
CA SER A 476 13.96 6.98 11.90
C SER A 476 13.05 7.38 13.07
N ARG A 477 13.14 6.73 14.24
CA ARG A 477 12.16 6.90 15.33
C ARG A 477 12.02 8.36 15.78
N LEU A 478 13.13 9.09 15.92
CA LEU A 478 13.11 10.52 16.26
C LEU A 478 12.37 11.37 15.22
N GLN A 479 12.47 11.02 13.93
CA GLN A 479 11.74 11.71 12.86
C GLN A 479 10.25 11.36 12.90
N ILE A 480 9.93 10.09 13.13
CA ILE A 480 8.56 9.60 13.26
C ILE A 480 7.87 10.29 14.44
N GLU A 481 8.46 10.26 15.63
CA GLU A 481 7.94 10.90 16.85
C GLU A 481 7.65 12.39 16.67
N LYS A 482 8.51 13.08 15.90
CA LYS A 482 8.31 14.50 15.60
C LYS A 482 7.00 14.75 14.86
N TYR A 483 6.59 13.83 13.96
CA TYR A 483 5.45 14.06 13.08
C TYR A 483 4.26 13.13 13.27
N GLU A 484 4.37 12.04 14.04
CA GLU A 484 3.27 11.11 14.31
C GLU A 484 2.13 11.77 15.10
N LYS A 485 2.45 12.83 15.86
CA LYS A 485 1.45 13.69 16.49
C LYS A 485 0.55 14.43 15.50
N TYR A 486 1.02 14.67 14.26
CA TYR A 486 0.18 15.35 13.28
C TYR A 486 -0.84 14.36 12.78
N PRO A 487 -2.13 14.66 12.95
CA PRO A 487 -3.17 13.71 12.63
C PRO A 487 -3.05 13.28 11.15
N ASN A 488 -2.94 14.22 10.24
CA ASN A 488 -2.92 13.95 8.80
C ASN A 488 -1.59 13.35 8.28
N VAL A 489 -0.65 12.95 9.13
CA VAL A 489 0.61 12.30 8.76
C VAL A 489 0.56 10.80 9.10
N ARG A 490 1.06 9.96 8.19
CA ARG A 490 1.14 8.50 8.34
C ARG A 490 2.48 8.01 7.88
N PHE A 491 2.95 6.92 8.50
CA PHE A 491 4.18 6.24 8.11
C PHE A 491 3.86 4.85 7.57
N VAL A 492 4.44 4.51 6.43
CA VAL A 492 4.32 3.18 5.82
C VAL A 492 5.72 2.59 5.64
N GLN A 493 5.88 1.34 6.00
CA GLN A 493 7.18 0.69 5.87
C GLN A 493 7.46 0.30 4.42
N TYR A 494 8.65 0.63 3.92
CA TYR A 494 9.09 0.34 2.55
C TYR A 494 9.00 -1.17 2.24
N LYS A 495 8.64 -1.51 1.00
CA LYS A 495 8.52 -2.90 0.51
C LYS A 495 7.57 -3.79 1.34
N THR A 496 6.52 -3.23 1.91
CA THR A 496 5.39 -3.98 2.49
C THR A 496 4.18 -3.98 1.56
N LYS A 497 3.15 -4.79 1.87
CA LYS A 497 1.86 -4.73 1.17
C LYS A 497 1.16 -3.38 1.39
N GLU A 498 1.34 -2.77 2.57
CA GLU A 498 0.82 -1.44 2.87
C GLU A 498 1.47 -0.37 2.00
N TYR A 499 2.79 -0.42 1.81
CA TYR A 499 3.50 0.42 0.85
C TYR A 499 2.97 0.23 -0.58
N CYS A 500 2.73 -1.02 -1.00
CA CYS A 500 2.16 -1.29 -2.33
C CYS A 500 0.76 -0.66 -2.48
N LYS A 501 -0.09 -0.76 -1.45
CA LYS A 501 -1.42 -0.13 -1.43
C LYS A 501 -1.28 1.40 -1.50
N ALA A 502 -0.46 2.00 -0.65
CA ALA A 502 -0.21 3.44 -0.63
C ALA A 502 0.28 3.95 -1.99
N LEU A 503 1.26 3.28 -2.61
CA LEU A 503 1.78 3.64 -3.93
C LEU A 503 0.74 3.51 -5.05
N ALA A 504 -0.18 2.54 -4.97
CA ALA A 504 -1.20 2.30 -6.00
C ALA A 504 -2.39 3.27 -5.95
N VAL A 505 -2.72 3.79 -4.76
CA VAL A 505 -3.93 4.59 -4.53
C VAL A 505 -3.65 6.06 -4.24
N THR A 506 -2.40 6.46 -4.01
CA THR A 506 -2.08 7.86 -3.69
C THR A 506 -2.09 8.74 -4.94
N LYS A 507 -2.67 9.95 -4.85
CA LYS A 507 -2.74 10.90 -5.97
C LYS A 507 -1.39 11.51 -6.30
N TYR A 508 -0.74 12.14 -5.32
CA TYR A 508 0.52 12.86 -5.51
C TYR A 508 1.69 12.01 -5.02
N LEU A 509 2.61 11.69 -5.91
CA LEU A 509 3.81 10.90 -5.61
C LEU A 509 5.04 11.82 -5.68
N ILE A 510 5.80 11.92 -4.59
CA ILE A 510 6.99 12.76 -4.49
C ILE A 510 8.19 11.85 -4.14
N ASN A 511 9.13 11.73 -5.07
CA ASN A 511 10.34 10.92 -4.91
C ASN A 511 11.57 11.66 -5.42
N ASN A 512 12.77 11.33 -4.94
CA ASN A 512 14.04 11.89 -5.41
C ASN A 512 14.92 10.87 -6.16
N VAL A 513 14.44 9.63 -6.27
CA VAL A 513 15.07 8.53 -7.02
C VAL A 513 14.01 7.78 -7.83
N SER A 514 14.29 6.54 -8.23
CA SER A 514 13.30 5.67 -8.91
C SER A 514 12.47 4.85 -7.93
N PHE A 515 11.18 4.68 -8.22
CA PHE A 515 10.34 3.71 -7.54
C PHE A 515 10.75 2.26 -7.91
N PRO A 516 10.31 1.25 -7.13
CA PRO A 516 10.56 -0.16 -7.44
C PRO A 516 10.18 -0.53 -8.87
N SER A 517 10.85 -1.54 -9.43
CA SER A 517 10.71 -1.83 -10.86
C SER A 517 9.30 -2.22 -11.30
N TYR A 518 8.46 -2.74 -10.40
CA TYR A 518 7.04 -3.05 -10.68
C TYR A 518 6.13 -1.82 -10.67
N PHE A 519 6.61 -0.65 -10.24
CA PHE A 519 5.85 0.59 -10.24
C PHE A 519 5.33 0.92 -11.64
N LEU A 520 4.04 1.27 -11.67
CA LEU A 520 3.27 1.73 -12.81
C LEU A 520 2.61 3.05 -12.42
N LYS A 521 3.01 4.16 -13.05
CA LYS A 521 2.29 5.42 -12.89
C LYS A 521 0.89 5.29 -13.53
N ARG A 522 -0.15 5.49 -12.73
CA ARG A 522 -1.54 5.54 -13.22
C ARG A 522 -1.83 6.91 -13.83
N GLU A 523 -2.81 6.99 -14.73
CA GLU A 523 -3.13 8.25 -15.42
C GLU A 523 -3.64 9.31 -14.46
N GLU A 524 -4.37 8.89 -13.44
CA GLU A 524 -4.96 9.74 -12.43
C GLU A 524 -3.92 10.30 -11.44
N GLN A 525 -2.72 9.70 -11.35
CA GLN A 525 -1.67 10.12 -10.42
C GLN A 525 -0.87 11.30 -10.97
N VAL A 526 -0.25 12.05 -10.06
CA VAL A 526 0.70 13.12 -10.35
C VAL A 526 2.04 12.76 -9.71
N TYR A 527 3.08 12.60 -10.53
CA TYR A 527 4.40 12.18 -10.08
C TYR A 527 5.44 13.30 -10.25
N LEU A 528 5.93 13.81 -9.12
CA LEU A 528 7.06 14.72 -9.00
C LEU A 528 8.33 13.93 -8.65
N ASN A 529 9.33 13.98 -9.52
CA ASN A 529 10.67 13.52 -9.22
C ASN A 529 11.61 14.70 -8.97
N THR A 530 12.13 14.84 -7.75
CA THR A 530 13.00 15.98 -7.41
C THR A 530 14.45 15.77 -7.84
N TRP A 531 14.83 14.54 -8.20
CA TRP A 531 16.22 14.09 -8.25
C TRP A 531 16.98 14.47 -6.97
N HIS A 532 18.31 14.35 -6.98
CA HIS A 532 19.11 14.44 -5.76
C HIS A 532 20.44 15.18 -5.94
N GLY A 533 20.59 16.00 -6.97
CA GLY A 533 21.71 16.94 -7.06
C GLY A 533 22.14 17.32 -8.46
N THR A 534 22.88 18.42 -8.54
CA THR A 534 23.52 18.93 -9.75
C THR A 534 24.63 17.97 -10.20
N PRO A 535 24.67 17.56 -11.48
CA PRO A 535 25.64 16.56 -11.94
C PRO A 535 27.08 17.11 -11.92
N LEU A 536 27.98 16.41 -11.24
CA LEU A 536 29.43 16.59 -11.38
C LEU A 536 30.05 15.44 -12.18
N LYS A 537 29.67 14.22 -11.82
CA LYS A 537 30.14 12.95 -12.38
C LYS A 537 29.23 12.53 -13.52
N ASN A 538 29.71 11.66 -14.41
CA ASN A 538 28.85 11.04 -15.40
C ASN A 538 27.66 10.36 -14.72
N MET A 539 26.48 10.61 -15.26
CA MET A 539 25.22 10.01 -14.84
C MET A 539 24.59 9.28 -16.02
N GLY A 540 23.47 8.61 -15.78
CA GLY A 540 22.67 7.99 -16.85
C GLY A 540 23.53 7.18 -17.81
N PHE A 541 23.23 7.30 -19.10
CA PHE A 541 23.90 6.54 -20.16
C PHE A 541 25.36 6.96 -20.41
N ASP A 542 25.85 8.04 -19.78
CA ASP A 542 27.26 8.44 -19.88
C ASP A 542 28.15 7.66 -18.90
N ILE A 543 27.56 6.91 -17.95
CA ILE A 543 28.31 5.99 -17.11
C ILE A 543 28.73 4.79 -17.99
N PRO A 544 30.03 4.44 -18.06
CA PRO A 544 30.50 3.29 -18.83
C PRO A 544 29.76 2.00 -18.44
N GLY A 545 29.30 1.24 -19.44
CA GLY A 545 28.66 -0.07 -19.23
C GLY A 545 27.26 -0.06 -18.61
N SER A 546 26.60 1.09 -18.52
CA SER A 546 25.41 1.27 -17.67
C SER A 546 24.05 1.25 -18.39
N ASN A 547 24.00 0.93 -19.68
CA ASN A 547 22.77 1.05 -20.49
C ASN A 547 21.58 0.26 -19.91
N ILE A 548 21.83 -0.88 -19.27
CA ILE A 548 20.80 -1.68 -18.60
C ILE A 548 20.41 -1.09 -17.24
N SER A 549 21.40 -0.81 -16.38
CA SER A 549 21.14 -0.36 -15.01
C SER A 549 20.42 1.00 -14.97
N GLN A 550 20.71 1.87 -15.94
CA GLN A 550 20.09 3.19 -16.07
C GLN A 550 18.77 3.18 -16.84
N GLY A 551 18.48 2.14 -17.62
CA GLY A 551 17.22 2.04 -18.36
C GLY A 551 15.97 2.03 -17.46
N ASN A 552 16.05 1.48 -16.24
CA ASN A 552 14.95 1.58 -15.27
C ASN A 552 14.78 3.00 -14.71
N THR A 553 15.89 3.71 -14.50
CA THR A 553 15.89 5.10 -14.05
C THR A 553 15.28 5.99 -15.13
N ALA A 554 15.75 5.87 -16.37
CA ALA A 554 15.21 6.61 -17.52
C ALA A 554 13.69 6.41 -17.67
N ARG A 555 13.22 5.16 -17.57
CA ARG A 555 11.79 4.83 -17.57
C ARG A 555 11.01 5.52 -16.45
N ASN A 556 11.57 5.57 -15.23
CA ASN A 556 10.93 6.26 -14.12
C ASN A 556 10.85 7.77 -14.37
N LEU A 557 11.92 8.38 -14.89
CA LEU A 557 11.94 9.80 -15.25
C LEU A 557 10.90 10.09 -16.35
N LEU A 558 10.80 9.24 -17.38
CA LEU A 558 9.79 9.33 -18.44
C LEU A 558 8.34 9.10 -17.95
N SER A 559 8.17 8.58 -16.73
CA SER A 559 6.86 8.41 -16.11
C SER A 559 6.45 9.59 -15.23
N ALA A 560 7.38 10.50 -14.93
CA ALA A 560 7.13 11.64 -14.05
C ALA A 560 6.41 12.77 -14.79
N ASP A 561 5.38 13.34 -14.18
CA ASP A 561 4.72 14.54 -14.71
C ASP A 561 5.63 15.77 -14.54
N TYR A 562 6.46 15.78 -13.49
CA TYR A 562 7.38 16.87 -13.17
C TYR A 562 8.77 16.35 -12.76
N LEU A 563 9.83 16.97 -13.29
CA LEU A 563 11.22 16.78 -12.87
C LEU A 563 11.80 18.09 -12.31
N VAL A 564 12.39 18.09 -11.12
CA VAL A 564 13.06 19.29 -10.57
C VAL A 564 14.50 19.39 -11.07
N SER A 565 14.91 20.58 -11.49
CA SER A 565 16.26 20.89 -11.94
C SER A 565 16.82 22.08 -11.15
N SER A 566 18.10 22.01 -10.78
CA SER A 566 18.80 23.15 -10.18
C SER A 566 18.95 24.33 -11.16
N GLY A 567 18.90 24.08 -12.47
CA GLY A 567 18.94 25.09 -13.51
C GLY A 567 19.33 24.56 -14.89
N PRO A 568 19.60 25.45 -15.87
CA PRO A 568 19.85 25.07 -17.27
C PRO A 568 20.95 24.03 -17.47
N TYR A 569 22.01 24.09 -16.65
CA TYR A 569 23.12 23.14 -16.73
C TYR A 569 22.67 21.70 -16.42
N MET A 570 21.90 21.50 -15.36
CA MET A 570 21.40 20.17 -14.98
C MET A 570 20.37 19.68 -15.99
N THR A 571 19.48 20.55 -16.47
CA THR A 571 18.51 20.22 -17.52
C THR A 571 19.19 19.70 -18.78
N GLU A 572 20.23 20.39 -19.26
CA GLU A 572 20.96 19.96 -20.45
C GLU A 572 21.81 18.72 -20.22
N THR A 573 22.56 18.70 -19.12
CA THR A 573 23.57 17.65 -18.89
C THR A 573 22.91 16.36 -18.42
N ALA A 574 22.12 16.41 -17.33
CA ALA A 574 21.51 15.23 -16.73
C ALA A 574 20.31 14.73 -17.54
N TYR A 575 19.32 15.59 -17.76
CA TYR A 575 18.04 15.13 -18.29
C TYR A 575 18.08 14.94 -19.80
N LYS A 576 18.38 15.99 -20.56
CA LYS A 576 18.33 15.92 -22.03
C LYS A 576 19.36 14.98 -22.63
N LYS A 577 20.63 15.12 -22.24
CA LYS A 577 21.75 14.35 -22.82
C LYS A 577 21.98 13.02 -22.11
N SER A 578 22.35 13.05 -20.84
CA SER A 578 22.78 11.86 -20.09
C SER A 578 21.69 10.80 -19.92
N TYR A 579 20.48 11.20 -19.49
CA TYR A 579 19.30 10.32 -19.43
C TYR A 579 18.53 10.27 -20.75
N LYS A 580 19.02 10.96 -21.79
CA LYS A 580 18.45 11.01 -23.15
C LYS A 580 16.97 11.40 -23.16
N LEU A 581 16.51 12.26 -22.25
CA LEU A 581 15.10 12.65 -22.21
C LEU A 581 14.70 13.53 -23.39
N GLN A 582 15.70 14.11 -24.09
CA GLN A 582 15.48 14.94 -25.28
C GLN A 582 14.56 14.24 -26.29
N ASN A 583 13.65 14.99 -26.89
CA ASN A 583 12.59 14.59 -27.82
C ASN A 583 11.48 13.68 -27.26
N LEU A 584 11.67 13.03 -26.11
CA LEU A 584 10.80 11.92 -25.66
C LEU A 584 10.00 12.23 -24.39
N TYR A 585 10.51 13.09 -23.52
CA TYR A 585 9.85 13.41 -22.27
C TYR A 585 8.61 14.29 -22.49
N GLU A 586 7.45 13.81 -22.04
CA GLU A 586 6.16 14.49 -22.22
C GLU A 586 5.73 15.30 -20.99
N GLY A 587 6.47 15.22 -19.88
CA GLY A 587 6.23 16.01 -18.67
C GLY A 587 6.94 17.36 -18.68
N GLN A 588 7.11 17.96 -17.50
CA GLN A 588 7.71 19.29 -17.34
C GLN A 588 8.99 19.26 -16.50
N ILE A 589 10.06 19.87 -16.99
CA ILE A 589 11.28 20.09 -16.22
C ILE A 589 11.19 21.47 -15.56
N LEU A 590 11.23 21.50 -14.23
CA LEU A 590 11.10 22.68 -13.39
C LEU A 590 12.49 23.18 -12.98
N GLU A 591 13.01 24.17 -13.69
CA GLU A 591 14.28 24.85 -13.36
C GLU A 591 14.08 25.84 -12.21
N GLU A 592 13.66 25.36 -11.05
CA GLU A 592 13.23 26.18 -9.91
C GLU A 592 14.14 26.12 -8.68
N GLY A 593 15.34 25.52 -8.82
CA GLY A 593 16.22 25.26 -7.68
C GLY A 593 15.76 24.03 -6.89
N PHE A 594 16.52 23.65 -5.86
CA PHE A 594 16.17 22.47 -5.06
C PHE A 594 15.41 22.86 -3.78
N PRO A 595 14.25 22.24 -3.50
CA PRO A 595 13.52 22.43 -2.24
C PRO A 595 14.39 22.28 -0.99
N ARG A 596 15.30 21.29 -0.96
CA ARG A 596 16.22 21.07 0.18
C ARG A 596 17.16 22.26 0.45
N ASN A 597 17.45 23.08 -0.56
CA ASN A 597 18.34 24.24 -0.42
C ASN A 597 17.64 25.42 0.25
N ASP A 598 16.31 25.44 0.35
CA ASP A 598 15.58 26.53 1.00
C ASP A 598 16.02 26.71 2.46
N LYS A 599 16.35 25.60 3.13
CA LYS A 599 16.85 25.59 4.52
C LYS A 599 18.11 26.44 4.72
N LEU A 600 18.92 26.64 3.68
CA LEU A 600 20.15 27.43 3.74
C LEU A 600 19.89 28.95 3.80
N PHE A 601 18.68 29.39 3.49
CA PHE A 601 18.27 30.80 3.48
C PHE A 601 17.45 31.19 4.71
N GLU A 602 17.08 30.23 5.55
CA GLU A 602 16.40 30.49 6.81
C GLU A 602 17.36 31.13 7.81
N ASN A 603 17.11 32.39 8.16
CA ASN A 603 17.92 33.11 9.14
C ASN A 603 17.02 33.67 10.25
N THR A 604 16.65 32.80 11.20
CA THR A 604 15.97 33.19 12.44
C THR A 604 17.01 33.38 13.55
N GLU A 605 16.70 34.19 14.57
CA GLU A 605 17.64 34.54 15.66
C GLU A 605 18.27 33.31 16.36
N ASN A 606 17.59 32.14 16.34
CA ASN A 606 18.03 30.92 17.05
C ASN A 606 18.27 29.69 16.13
N SER A 607 18.31 29.85 14.80
CA SER A 607 18.34 28.71 13.86
C SER A 607 19.54 27.77 14.08
N ARG A 608 20.72 28.34 14.41
CA ARG A 608 21.92 27.55 14.71
C ARG A 608 21.75 26.72 15.96
N GLU A 609 21.32 27.33 17.07
CA GLU A 609 21.17 26.64 18.37
C GLU A 609 20.18 25.48 18.27
N GLU A 610 19.05 25.68 17.58
CA GLU A 610 18.06 24.63 17.34
C GLU A 610 18.65 23.44 16.58
N MET A 611 19.44 23.71 15.54
CA MET A 611 20.08 22.67 14.76
C MET A 611 21.16 21.93 15.55
N ILE A 612 21.96 22.63 16.37
CA ILE A 612 22.94 22.01 17.26
C ILE A 612 22.25 21.09 18.27
N ARG A 613 21.17 21.54 18.92
CA ARG A 613 20.36 20.70 19.82
C ARG A 613 19.78 19.48 19.11
N LYS A 614 19.32 19.66 17.87
CA LYS A 614 18.87 18.54 17.02
C LYS A 614 20.01 17.56 16.76
N MET A 615 21.20 18.01 16.38
CA MET A 615 22.36 17.11 16.19
C MET A 615 22.68 16.32 17.48
N GLN A 616 22.67 16.99 18.63
CA GLN A 616 22.89 16.34 19.94
C GLN A 616 21.81 15.30 20.26
N SER A 617 20.53 15.54 19.93
CA SER A 617 19.47 14.56 20.15
C SER A 617 19.60 13.31 19.27
N TYR A 618 20.31 13.40 18.14
CA TYR A 618 20.70 12.27 17.29
C TYR A 618 22.01 11.62 17.73
N GLY A 619 22.54 12.00 18.90
CA GLY A 619 23.76 11.45 19.48
C GLY A 619 25.05 11.97 18.85
N VAL A 620 24.99 13.06 18.07
CA VAL A 620 26.18 13.73 17.53
C VAL A 620 26.82 14.57 18.65
N ASP A 621 28.09 14.31 18.92
CA ASP A 621 28.88 15.11 19.87
C ASP A 621 29.27 16.43 19.18
N VAL A 622 28.49 17.49 19.37
CA VAL A 622 28.73 18.81 18.78
C VAL A 622 28.70 19.90 19.85
N ASP A 623 29.70 20.78 19.82
CA ASP A 623 29.87 21.92 20.73
C ASP A 623 29.27 23.19 20.11
N GLU A 624 28.32 23.81 20.80
CA GLU A 624 27.59 25.00 20.35
C GLU A 624 28.49 26.23 20.15
N ASN A 625 29.63 26.29 20.85
CA ASN A 625 30.54 27.43 20.82
C ASN A 625 31.59 27.33 19.71
N LYS A 626 31.66 26.18 19.01
CA LYS A 626 32.65 25.93 17.97
C LYS A 626 32.09 26.13 16.57
N LYS A 627 32.97 26.52 15.66
CA LYS A 627 32.74 26.49 14.22
C LYS A 627 32.83 25.05 13.70
N ILE A 628 31.98 24.70 12.75
CA ILE A 628 31.88 23.34 12.25
C ILE A 628 32.62 23.19 10.91
N ILE A 629 33.58 22.27 10.87
CA ILE A 629 34.18 21.77 9.65
C ILE A 629 33.49 20.44 9.33
N LEU A 630 32.69 20.39 8.27
CA LEU A 630 32.01 19.18 7.84
C LEU A 630 32.83 18.47 6.77
N TYR A 631 33.18 17.20 7.00
CA TYR A 631 33.71 16.32 5.96
C TYR A 631 32.60 15.42 5.40
N ALA A 632 32.37 15.50 4.09
CA ALA A 632 31.32 14.75 3.39
C ALA A 632 31.89 14.00 2.16
N PRO A 633 32.57 12.85 2.37
CA PRO A 633 33.15 12.09 1.25
C PRO A 633 32.10 11.40 0.39
N THR A 634 32.38 11.26 -0.91
CA THR A 634 31.58 10.40 -1.78
C THR A 634 31.90 8.92 -1.52
N TRP A 635 30.91 8.04 -1.73
CA TRP A 635 31.12 6.60 -1.76
C TRP A 635 32.11 6.17 -2.87
N ARG A 636 32.79 5.04 -2.68
CA ARG A 636 33.71 4.39 -3.64
C ARG A 636 33.29 2.92 -3.88
N GLY A 637 33.74 2.32 -4.97
CA GLY A 637 33.52 0.90 -5.31
C GLY A 637 32.76 0.66 -6.62
N ALA A 638 32.84 -0.57 -7.13
CA ALA A 638 32.22 -0.96 -8.41
C ALA A 638 30.69 -1.07 -8.34
N GLN A 639 30.13 -1.39 -7.17
CA GLN A 639 28.70 -1.59 -6.98
C GLN A 639 28.13 -0.65 -5.92
N TYR A 640 27.06 0.07 -6.27
CA TYR A 640 26.41 1.00 -5.34
C TYR A 640 25.83 0.33 -4.09
N LYS A 641 25.62 -1.00 -4.08
CA LYS A 641 25.12 -1.71 -2.89
C LYS A 641 26.21 -2.21 -1.95
N GLU A 642 27.44 -2.31 -2.45
CA GLU A 642 28.60 -2.86 -1.75
C GLU A 642 29.74 -1.83 -1.92
N PRO A 643 29.63 -0.68 -1.23
CA PRO A 643 30.65 0.35 -1.34
C PRO A 643 31.96 -0.11 -0.70
N GLU A 644 33.08 0.28 -1.31
CA GLU A 644 34.39 0.26 -0.66
C GLU A 644 34.43 1.41 0.37
N ALA A 645 34.64 1.06 1.63
CA ALA A 645 34.65 2.01 2.75
C ALA A 645 35.97 1.87 3.53
N ASP A 646 36.93 2.75 3.27
CA ASP A 646 38.15 2.86 4.08
C ASP A 646 37.98 3.91 5.18
N LEU A 647 37.58 3.45 6.37
CA LEU A 647 37.43 4.33 7.54
C LEU A 647 38.77 4.89 8.03
N GLN A 648 39.90 4.22 7.76
CA GLN A 648 41.22 4.71 8.20
C GLN A 648 41.59 6.00 7.48
N GLU A 649 41.31 6.11 6.18
CA GLU A 649 41.52 7.35 5.44
C GLU A 649 40.65 8.50 5.95
N VAL A 650 39.41 8.21 6.34
CA VAL A 650 38.51 9.18 6.99
C VAL A 650 39.13 9.69 8.30
N TYR A 651 39.63 8.80 9.15
CA TYR A 651 40.26 9.17 10.42
C TYR A 651 41.56 9.95 10.24
N LYS A 652 42.42 9.55 9.30
CA LYS A 652 43.66 10.28 8.98
C LYS A 652 43.37 11.73 8.58
N LEU A 653 42.34 11.95 7.75
CA LEU A 653 41.92 13.30 7.38
C LEU A 653 41.44 14.10 8.59
N ILE A 654 40.57 13.52 9.42
CA ILE A 654 40.07 14.17 10.65
C ILE A 654 41.24 14.58 11.53
N HIS A 655 42.17 13.66 11.78
CA HIS A 655 43.34 13.92 12.62
C HIS A 655 44.20 15.05 12.05
N LYS A 656 44.43 15.04 10.73
CA LYS A 656 45.24 16.06 10.07
C LYS A 656 44.61 17.45 10.14
N VAL A 657 43.31 17.56 9.90
CA VAL A 657 42.58 18.85 10.00
C VAL A 657 42.63 19.36 11.44
N ARG A 658 42.38 18.50 12.42
CA ARG A 658 42.45 18.83 13.86
C ARG A 658 43.81 19.38 14.28
N GLN A 659 44.91 18.80 13.80
CA GLN A 659 46.27 19.31 14.05
C GLN A 659 46.55 20.68 13.42
N SER A 660 45.75 21.08 12.42
CA SER A 660 46.00 22.26 11.59
C SER A 660 45.09 23.45 11.92
N VAL A 661 44.16 23.29 12.87
CA VAL A 661 43.21 24.32 13.32
C VAL A 661 43.25 24.48 14.85
N ASP A 662 42.76 25.59 15.39
CA ASP A 662 42.54 25.71 16.84
C ASP A 662 41.31 24.89 17.25
N GLU A 663 41.50 23.75 17.94
CA GLU A 663 40.42 22.89 18.41
C GLU A 663 39.49 23.57 19.44
N LYS A 664 39.87 24.73 20.00
CA LYS A 664 38.97 25.55 20.82
C LYS A 664 37.98 26.35 19.96
N GLU A 665 38.34 26.67 18.73
CA GLU A 665 37.50 27.41 17.78
C GLU A 665 36.74 26.47 16.84
N TYR A 666 37.36 25.39 16.35
CA TYR A 666 36.80 24.50 15.35
C TYR A 666 36.54 23.08 15.87
N GLN A 667 35.51 22.46 15.31
CA GLN A 667 35.20 21.04 15.46
C GLN A 667 35.02 20.38 14.09
N VAL A 668 35.62 19.21 13.90
CA VAL A 668 35.47 18.41 12.68
C VAL A 668 34.37 17.38 12.87
N LEU A 669 33.36 17.40 12.00
CA LEU A 669 32.27 16.42 11.96
C LEU A 669 32.26 15.71 10.62
N VAL A 670 31.75 14.48 10.58
CA VAL A 670 31.76 13.65 9.37
C VAL A 670 30.36 13.17 9.07
N LYS A 671 29.91 13.40 7.83
CA LYS A 671 28.68 12.83 7.29
C LYS A 671 29.02 11.91 6.13
N LEU A 672 28.98 10.61 6.39
CA LEU A 672 29.17 9.61 5.34
C LEU A 672 27.99 9.63 4.37
N HIS A 673 28.26 9.28 3.12
CA HIS A 673 27.19 9.03 2.16
C HIS A 673 26.26 7.93 2.69
N GLN A 674 24.96 8.15 2.59
CA GLN A 674 23.90 7.29 3.13
C GLN A 674 24.06 5.78 2.85
N THR A 675 24.63 5.40 1.70
CA THR A 675 24.88 3.98 1.37
C THR A 675 26.04 3.41 2.17
N VAL A 676 27.11 4.19 2.34
CA VAL A 676 28.29 3.79 3.13
C VAL A 676 27.88 3.63 4.59
N TYR A 677 27.14 4.61 5.13
CA TYR A 677 26.63 4.54 6.50
C TYR A 677 25.80 3.27 6.75
N ARG A 678 24.85 2.96 5.84
CA ARG A 678 24.03 1.76 5.93
C ARG A 678 24.86 0.48 5.86
N TYR A 679 25.78 0.39 4.90
CA TYR A 679 26.66 -0.77 4.76
C TYR A 679 27.44 -1.05 6.05
N LEU A 680 28.03 -0.01 6.66
CA LEU A 680 28.76 -0.15 7.93
C LEU A 680 27.85 -0.59 9.08
N LYS A 681 26.63 -0.04 9.18
CA LYS A 681 25.63 -0.45 10.18
C LYS A 681 25.22 -1.91 10.01
N GLU A 682 24.98 -2.36 8.77
CA GLU A 682 24.60 -3.76 8.46
C GLU A 682 25.72 -4.76 8.74
N GLN A 683 26.99 -4.34 8.66
CA GLN A 683 28.15 -5.18 8.98
C GLN A 683 28.51 -5.18 10.48
N GLU A 684 27.75 -4.49 11.34
CA GLU A 684 28.08 -4.24 12.76
C GLU A 684 29.48 -3.61 12.94
N GLN A 685 30.01 -2.95 11.91
CA GLN A 685 31.32 -2.30 11.92
C GLN A 685 31.21 -0.86 12.44
N GLU A 686 30.41 -0.66 13.49
CA GLU A 686 30.47 0.62 14.20
C GLU A 686 31.86 0.77 14.83
N PRO A 687 32.55 1.89 14.62
CA PRO A 687 33.92 2.04 15.10
C PRO A 687 33.96 1.98 16.63
N ALA A 688 34.55 0.90 17.14
CA ALA A 688 34.61 0.63 18.57
C ALA A 688 35.68 1.44 19.33
N GLU A 689 36.60 2.16 18.65
CA GLU A 689 37.87 2.54 19.31
C GLU A 689 38.31 4.02 19.28
N GLU A 690 37.65 4.96 18.58
CA GLU A 690 37.98 6.40 18.77
C GLU A 690 36.75 7.32 18.67
N LYS A 691 36.72 8.35 19.54
CA LYS A 691 35.62 9.25 19.93
C LYS A 691 34.94 10.10 18.82
N VAL A 692 34.87 9.67 17.55
CA VAL A 692 34.15 10.42 16.50
C VAL A 692 32.93 9.65 16.04
N LYS A 693 31.75 10.01 16.58
CA LYS A 693 30.46 9.53 16.06
C LYS A 693 30.16 10.22 14.73
N PHE A 694 29.90 9.42 13.68
CA PHE A 694 29.43 9.94 12.41
C PHE A 694 28.01 10.49 12.52
N ILE A 695 27.71 11.54 11.75
CA ILE A 695 26.36 12.08 11.69
C ILE A 695 25.45 11.04 11.00
N PRO A 696 24.31 10.66 11.62
CA PRO A 696 23.42 9.64 11.05
C PRO A 696 22.95 9.94 9.63
N ALA A 697 22.74 8.88 8.84
CA ALA A 697 22.23 9.01 7.48
C ALA A 697 20.78 9.55 7.44
N THR A 698 20.01 9.33 8.50
CA THR A 698 18.63 9.82 8.67
C THR A 698 18.56 11.33 8.88
N MET A 699 19.67 11.99 9.28
CA MET A 699 19.70 13.44 9.35
C MET A 699 19.86 14.05 7.96
N ASP A 700 19.04 15.05 7.63
CA ASP A 700 19.12 15.73 6.34
C ASP A 700 20.46 16.47 6.17
N ALA A 701 21.06 16.35 4.98
CA ALA A 701 22.36 16.96 4.71
C ALA A 701 22.28 18.49 4.68
N ASN A 702 21.23 19.06 4.10
CA ASN A 702 21.09 20.50 3.92
C ASN A 702 20.79 21.22 5.24
N GLU A 703 20.09 20.56 6.17
CA GLU A 703 20.00 21.01 7.56
C GLU A 703 21.38 21.14 8.22
N ILE A 704 22.27 20.17 8.03
CA ILE A 704 23.63 20.21 8.60
C ILE A 704 24.49 21.28 7.91
N LEU A 705 24.35 21.43 6.59
CA LEU A 705 25.04 22.48 5.82
C LEU A 705 24.67 23.89 6.32
N SER A 706 23.46 24.11 6.85
CA SER A 706 23.03 25.42 7.36
C SER A 706 23.88 25.92 8.55
N VAL A 707 24.45 24.99 9.35
CA VAL A 707 25.31 25.32 10.49
C VAL A 707 26.80 25.04 10.23
N THR A 708 27.13 24.49 9.07
CA THR A 708 28.51 24.22 8.67
C THR A 708 29.22 25.53 8.36
N ASP A 709 30.46 25.68 8.83
CA ASP A 709 31.30 26.85 8.62
C ASP A 709 32.33 26.64 7.51
N VAL A 710 32.81 25.40 7.35
CA VAL A 710 33.70 24.98 6.26
C VAL A 710 33.28 23.59 5.79
N LEU A 711 33.14 23.41 4.48
CA LEU A 711 32.87 22.10 3.89
C LEU A 711 34.16 21.51 3.31
N ILE A 712 34.53 20.32 3.73
CA ILE A 712 35.50 19.46 3.03
C ILE A 712 34.70 18.45 2.20
N SER A 713 34.88 18.50 0.89
CA SER A 713 34.23 17.60 -0.07
C SER A 713 35.27 16.99 -0.99
N ASP A 714 34.86 15.96 -1.72
CA ASP A 714 35.57 15.43 -2.88
C ASP A 714 34.72 15.68 -4.14
N TYR A 715 34.47 14.65 -4.93
CA TYR A 715 33.62 14.67 -6.12
C TYR A 715 32.10 14.70 -5.83
N SER A 716 31.67 15.01 -4.61
CA SER A 716 30.25 15.00 -4.25
C SER A 716 29.50 16.20 -4.81
N SER A 717 28.24 16.03 -5.25
CA SER A 717 27.39 17.17 -5.68
C SER A 717 27.00 18.10 -4.53
N ILE A 718 27.23 17.70 -3.28
CA ILE A 718 26.87 18.46 -2.07
C ILE A 718 27.51 19.85 -2.03
N PHE A 719 28.69 20.04 -2.65
CA PHE A 719 29.31 21.36 -2.66
C PHE A 719 28.50 22.37 -3.45
N PHE A 720 27.79 21.98 -4.51
CA PHE A 720 26.94 22.90 -5.28
C PHE A 720 25.87 23.50 -4.38
N ASP A 721 25.21 22.68 -3.57
CA ASP A 721 24.20 23.13 -2.60
C ASP A 721 24.83 24.10 -1.58
N TYR A 722 26.02 23.75 -1.06
CA TYR A 722 26.73 24.56 -0.08
C TYR A 722 27.22 25.92 -0.62
N LEU A 723 27.39 26.07 -1.95
CA LEU A 723 27.75 27.37 -2.54
C LEU A 723 26.74 28.47 -2.18
N ASN A 724 25.50 28.10 -1.89
CA ASN A 724 24.45 29.05 -1.49
C ASN A 724 24.72 29.73 -0.15
N THR A 725 25.55 29.13 0.72
CA THR A 725 25.92 29.71 2.03
C THR A 725 26.92 30.86 1.91
N GLY A 726 27.66 30.95 0.81
CA GLY A 726 28.78 31.88 0.65
C GLY A 726 30.02 31.52 1.49
N LYS A 727 30.03 30.35 2.14
CA LYS A 727 31.12 29.90 3.02
C LYS A 727 32.17 29.03 2.30
N PRO A 728 33.39 28.91 2.85
CA PRO A 728 34.49 28.16 2.21
C PRO A 728 34.22 26.68 1.94
N VAL A 729 34.66 26.21 0.76
CA VAL A 729 34.75 24.79 0.39
C VAL A 729 36.22 24.42 0.15
N VAL A 730 36.67 23.30 0.72
CA VAL A 730 37.98 22.69 0.48
C VAL A 730 37.76 21.34 -0.19
N PHE A 731 38.55 21.04 -1.22
CA PHE A 731 38.43 19.80 -1.99
C PHE A 731 39.60 18.86 -1.69
N TYR A 732 39.31 17.70 -1.09
CA TYR A 732 40.30 16.63 -0.90
C TYR A 732 40.07 15.52 -1.93
N ILE A 733 40.98 15.42 -2.90
CA ILE A 733 40.85 14.57 -4.10
C ILE A 733 42.11 13.72 -4.32
N PRO A 734 42.43 12.79 -3.40
CA PRO A 734 43.66 12.00 -3.45
C PRO A 734 43.75 11.06 -4.65
N ASP A 735 42.60 10.75 -5.26
CA ASP A 735 42.41 9.76 -6.32
C ASP A 735 41.94 10.37 -7.66
N ALA A 736 42.19 11.67 -7.91
CA ALA A 736 41.59 12.38 -9.05
C ALA A 736 41.83 11.70 -10.42
N GLY A 737 43.07 11.26 -10.67
CA GLY A 737 43.44 10.61 -11.94
C GLY A 737 42.72 9.27 -12.15
N SER A 738 42.73 8.38 -11.16
CA SER A 738 42.04 7.09 -11.27
C SER A 738 40.52 7.27 -11.29
N PHE A 739 40.00 8.27 -10.56
CA PHE A 739 38.57 8.56 -10.48
C PHE A 739 37.96 8.98 -11.82
N GLU A 740 38.62 9.88 -12.55
CA GLU A 740 38.17 10.31 -13.88
C GLU A 740 38.13 9.14 -14.87
N GLU A 741 39.11 8.23 -14.81
CA GLU A 741 39.19 7.06 -15.70
C GLU A 741 38.04 6.07 -15.48
N TYR A 742 37.70 5.73 -14.23
CA TYR A 742 36.67 4.71 -13.98
C TYR A 742 35.24 5.27 -13.98
N ARG A 743 35.04 6.53 -13.57
CA ARG A 743 33.70 7.11 -13.33
C ARG A 743 33.29 8.16 -14.35
N GLY A 744 34.23 8.96 -14.85
CA GLY A 744 33.99 10.14 -15.70
C GLY A 744 33.39 11.34 -14.96
N VAL A 745 33.73 12.55 -15.42
CA VAL A 745 33.24 13.84 -14.90
C VAL A 745 32.81 14.79 -16.02
N TYR A 746 31.76 15.58 -15.79
CA TYR A 746 31.28 16.59 -16.74
C TYR A 746 32.00 17.93 -16.62
N ALA A 747 32.46 18.27 -15.41
CA ALA A 747 33.22 19.48 -15.13
C ALA A 747 34.65 19.09 -14.77
N SER A 748 35.62 19.78 -15.37
CA SER A 748 37.04 19.58 -15.07
C SER A 748 37.31 19.83 -13.59
N LEU A 749 38.00 18.90 -12.94
CA LEU A 749 38.38 18.99 -11.52
C LEU A 749 39.38 20.11 -11.25
N GLU A 750 40.10 20.60 -12.25
CA GLU A 750 40.96 21.79 -12.16
C GLU A 750 40.13 23.07 -11.95
N ASN A 751 38.84 23.03 -12.29
CA ASN A 751 37.93 24.16 -12.27
C ASN A 751 37.01 24.22 -11.03
N LEU A 752 37.41 23.60 -9.92
CA LEU A 752 36.64 23.65 -8.67
C LEU A 752 36.65 25.03 -7.98
N PRO A 753 35.56 25.43 -7.29
CA PRO A 753 35.36 26.76 -6.70
C PRO A 753 36.05 26.94 -5.33
N GLY A 754 37.14 26.21 -5.05
CA GLY A 754 37.85 26.26 -3.79
C GLY A 754 39.23 25.58 -3.89
N PRO A 755 40.08 25.74 -2.86
CA PRO A 755 41.40 25.10 -2.84
C PRO A 755 41.28 23.58 -2.90
N THR A 756 42.15 22.96 -3.69
CA THR A 756 42.23 21.52 -3.92
C THR A 756 43.49 20.96 -3.28
N ALA A 757 43.38 19.81 -2.63
CA ALA A 757 44.48 19.06 -2.05
C ALA A 757 44.44 17.60 -2.52
N ALA A 758 45.57 17.09 -2.97
CA ALA A 758 45.79 15.69 -3.29
C ALA A 758 46.40 14.91 -2.11
N THR A 759 47.00 15.60 -1.13
CA THR A 759 47.63 14.99 0.05
C THR A 759 47.09 15.56 1.35
N LEU A 760 47.23 14.79 2.44
CA LEU A 760 46.86 15.24 3.79
C LEU A 760 47.71 16.45 4.21
N GLU A 761 48.98 16.51 3.82
CA GLU A 761 49.88 17.63 4.07
C GLU A 761 49.34 18.92 3.47
N GLU A 762 48.90 18.90 2.21
CA GLU A 762 48.28 20.03 1.53
C GLU A 762 46.99 20.47 2.21
N VAL A 763 46.15 19.53 2.67
CA VAL A 763 44.96 19.84 3.48
C VAL A 763 45.39 20.64 4.72
N GLY A 764 46.43 20.19 5.42
CA GLY A 764 46.94 20.90 6.59
C GLY A 764 47.41 22.32 6.29
N GLU A 765 48.15 22.53 5.20
CA GLU A 765 48.61 23.86 4.79
C GLU A 765 47.44 24.80 4.46
N ILE A 766 46.37 24.30 3.82
CA ILE A 766 45.15 25.08 3.56
C ILE A 766 44.52 25.53 4.89
N PHE A 767 44.42 24.65 5.88
CA PHE A 767 43.77 24.96 7.15
C PHE A 767 44.58 25.86 8.09
N LYS A 768 45.92 25.92 7.96
CA LYS A 768 46.77 26.86 8.72
C LYS A 768 46.39 28.33 8.49
N ASP A 769 46.02 28.69 7.26
CA ASP A 769 45.48 30.01 6.92
C ASP A 769 44.37 29.85 5.86
N LEU A 770 43.22 29.36 6.33
CA LEU A 770 42.05 29.11 5.47
C LEU A 770 41.61 30.38 4.73
N SER A 771 41.66 31.54 5.38
CA SER A 771 41.25 32.81 4.78
C SER A 771 42.14 33.19 3.59
N ALA A 772 43.46 33.07 3.72
CA ALA A 772 44.37 33.30 2.61
C ALA A 772 44.19 32.25 1.50
N ALA A 773 44.01 30.98 1.86
CA ALA A 773 43.87 29.88 0.89
C ALA A 773 42.60 29.99 0.01
N VAL A 774 41.49 30.51 0.55
CA VAL A 774 40.21 30.61 -0.17
C VAL A 774 40.06 31.90 -0.96
N LYS A 775 40.82 32.96 -0.60
CA LYS A 775 40.74 34.29 -1.22
C LYS A 775 40.88 34.27 -2.76
N PRO A 776 41.82 33.50 -3.37
CA PRO A 776 41.95 33.43 -4.82
C PRO A 776 40.71 32.85 -5.54
N TYR A 777 39.87 32.11 -4.83
CA TYR A 777 38.72 31.40 -5.40
C TYR A 777 37.41 32.18 -5.31
N GLN A 778 37.37 33.36 -4.66
CA GLN A 778 36.12 34.10 -4.41
C GLN A 778 35.33 34.44 -5.68
N GLN A 779 35.99 34.90 -6.74
CA GLN A 779 35.31 35.21 -8.01
C GLN A 779 34.73 33.93 -8.63
N LYS A 780 35.54 32.87 -8.70
CA LYS A 780 35.17 31.57 -9.26
C LYS A 780 34.02 30.92 -8.47
N TYR A 781 34.01 31.07 -7.17
CA TYR A 781 32.94 30.63 -6.29
C TYR A 781 31.61 31.31 -6.67
N GLN A 782 31.60 32.64 -6.81
CA GLN A 782 30.39 33.38 -7.16
C GLN A 782 29.91 33.07 -8.59
N GLU A 783 30.83 32.91 -9.54
CA GLU A 783 30.50 32.50 -10.92
C GLU A 783 29.91 31.09 -10.96
N THR A 784 30.50 30.15 -10.22
CA THR A 784 30.02 28.77 -10.08
C THR A 784 28.63 28.77 -9.45
N ARG A 785 28.42 29.48 -8.34
CA ARG A 785 27.11 29.61 -7.70
C ARG A 785 26.05 30.14 -8.67
N ARG A 786 26.32 31.24 -9.38
CA ARG A 786 25.38 31.83 -10.36
C ARG A 786 25.03 30.86 -11.49
N LYS A 787 26.00 30.05 -11.91
CA LYS A 787 25.83 29.09 -13.01
C LYS A 787 25.00 27.87 -12.60
N PHE A 788 25.24 27.32 -11.40
CA PHE A 788 24.68 26.03 -10.98
C PHE A 788 23.52 26.13 -10.00
N CYS A 789 23.36 27.27 -9.31
CA CYS A 789 22.31 27.55 -8.33
C CYS A 789 21.55 28.86 -8.64
N PRO A 790 21.10 29.10 -9.89
CA PRO A 790 20.54 30.39 -10.30
C PRO A 790 19.23 30.78 -9.58
N LYS A 791 18.47 29.80 -9.09
CA LYS A 791 17.17 30.01 -8.42
C LYS A 791 17.10 29.44 -7.00
N ASP A 792 18.22 29.01 -6.43
CA ASP A 792 18.25 28.71 -4.99
C ASP A 792 18.23 30.04 -4.23
N ASP A 793 17.06 30.44 -3.75
CA ASP A 793 16.78 31.74 -3.11
C ASP A 793 15.86 31.64 -1.88
N GLY A 794 15.64 30.43 -1.36
CA GLY A 794 14.75 30.18 -0.22
C GLY A 794 13.28 30.03 -0.57
N ARG A 795 12.93 29.92 -1.86
CA ARG A 795 11.53 29.84 -2.33
C ARG A 795 11.27 28.70 -3.33
N ALA A 796 12.16 27.72 -3.41
CA ALA A 796 11.99 26.60 -4.34
C ALA A 796 10.77 25.73 -3.99
N CYS A 797 10.53 25.44 -2.70
CA CYS A 797 9.35 24.71 -2.23
C CYS A 797 8.05 25.38 -2.68
N GLN A 798 7.96 26.71 -2.49
CA GLN A 798 6.79 27.48 -2.90
C GLN A 798 6.55 27.35 -4.41
N ARG A 799 7.54 27.68 -5.24
CA ARG A 799 7.40 27.64 -6.71
C ARG A 799 7.01 26.26 -7.20
N ILE A 800 7.68 25.21 -6.73
CA ILE A 800 7.42 23.83 -7.17
C ILE A 800 6.01 23.36 -6.73
N THR A 801 5.58 23.67 -5.51
CA THR A 801 4.27 23.24 -5.03
C THR A 801 3.12 24.02 -5.69
N ASP A 802 3.28 25.33 -5.93
CA ASP A 802 2.29 26.13 -6.66
C ASP A 802 2.05 25.60 -8.09
N ILE A 803 3.09 25.07 -8.73
CA ILE A 803 3.05 24.39 -10.02
C ILE A 803 2.36 23.02 -9.93
N VAL A 804 2.84 22.13 -9.06
CA VAL A 804 2.41 20.73 -9.00
C VAL A 804 0.97 20.59 -8.49
N PHE A 805 0.52 21.48 -7.61
CA PHE A 805 -0.82 21.46 -7.03
C PHE A 805 -1.79 22.45 -7.70
N GLY A 806 -1.38 23.10 -8.80
CA GLY A 806 -2.30 23.76 -9.74
C GLY A 806 -2.76 25.17 -9.37
N LYS A 807 -1.97 25.93 -8.58
CA LYS A 807 -2.27 27.34 -8.26
C LYS A 807 -1.92 28.32 -9.36
N GLU A 808 -0.95 27.99 -10.21
CA GLU A 808 -0.60 28.79 -11.38
C GLU A 808 -1.08 28.12 -12.67
N LYS A 809 -2.13 28.68 -13.29
CA LYS A 809 -2.65 28.24 -14.60
C LYS A 809 -1.81 28.70 -15.81
N GLU A 810 -0.85 29.59 -15.59
CA GLU A 810 0.04 30.12 -16.64
C GLU A 810 1.49 29.95 -16.20
N GLN A 811 2.22 28.99 -16.76
CA GLN A 811 3.65 28.84 -16.44
C GLN A 811 4.56 29.50 -17.47
N LYS A 812 5.44 30.35 -16.94
CA LYS A 812 6.70 30.81 -17.53
C LYS A 812 7.76 29.73 -17.31
N GLN A 813 8.47 29.38 -18.38
CA GLN A 813 9.59 28.42 -18.47
C GLN A 813 9.25 26.93 -18.23
N VAL A 814 8.25 26.43 -18.95
CA VAL A 814 8.12 25.00 -19.23
C VAL A 814 8.95 24.66 -20.47
N MET A 815 10.00 23.85 -20.32
CA MET A 815 10.65 23.27 -21.49
C MET A 815 9.78 22.16 -22.07
N SER A 816 8.95 22.48 -23.06
CA SER A 816 8.31 21.46 -23.90
C SER A 816 9.30 20.96 -24.94
N ASP A 817 9.56 19.67 -24.95
CA ASP A 817 10.56 19.03 -25.82
C ASP A 817 10.00 18.75 -27.23
N LYS A 818 9.52 19.81 -27.89
CA LYS A 818 9.03 19.71 -29.27
C LYS A 818 10.19 19.37 -30.20
N THR A 819 10.04 18.31 -30.95
CA THR A 819 11.03 17.83 -31.92
C THR A 819 10.40 17.64 -33.28
N ASP A 820 11.18 17.87 -34.33
CA ASP A 820 10.80 17.50 -35.70
C ASP A 820 11.30 16.09 -36.05
N LYS A 821 12.04 15.45 -35.13
CA LYS A 821 12.52 14.08 -35.35
C LYS A 821 11.38 13.07 -35.29
N VAL A 822 11.43 12.11 -36.20
CA VAL A 822 10.54 10.95 -36.18
C VAL A 822 10.90 10.03 -35.01
N LYS A 823 9.97 9.84 -34.07
CA LYS A 823 10.20 9.01 -32.87
C LYS A 823 9.90 7.55 -33.18
N VAL A 824 10.94 6.71 -33.14
CA VAL A 824 10.86 5.29 -33.49
C VAL A 824 11.13 4.41 -32.27
N LEU A 825 10.12 3.63 -31.88
CA LEU A 825 10.28 2.57 -30.88
C LEU A 825 10.76 1.28 -31.55
N VAL A 826 11.79 0.66 -31.01
CA VAL A 826 12.39 -0.54 -31.57
C VAL A 826 12.40 -1.67 -30.55
N TYR A 827 12.09 -2.88 -31.03
CA TYR A 827 12.27 -4.10 -30.27
C TYR A 827 13.01 -5.16 -31.09
N ALA A 828 14.22 -5.49 -30.64
CA ALA A 828 15.10 -6.46 -31.30
C ALA A 828 15.15 -7.83 -30.61
N GLY A 829 14.33 -8.06 -29.57
CA GLY A 829 14.31 -9.33 -28.84
C GLY A 829 15.43 -9.43 -27.79
N ALA A 830 15.92 -10.67 -27.57
CA ALA A 830 16.82 -11.01 -26.45
C ALA A 830 18.30 -10.61 -26.62
N PHE A 831 18.66 -9.90 -27.70
CA PHE A 831 20.04 -9.46 -27.98
C PHE A 831 21.10 -10.59 -27.92
N GLY A 832 20.83 -11.71 -28.60
CA GLY A 832 21.79 -12.82 -28.77
C GLY A 832 22.38 -12.90 -30.19
N GLU A 833 23.09 -13.97 -30.53
CA GLU A 833 23.51 -14.26 -31.92
C GLU A 833 22.33 -14.81 -32.74
N THR A 834 21.40 -13.93 -33.13
CA THR A 834 20.19 -14.31 -33.87
C THR A 834 20.06 -13.49 -35.14
N ASN A 835 19.32 -13.99 -36.14
CA ASN A 835 19.01 -13.22 -37.35
C ASN A 835 18.29 -11.90 -37.04
N SER A 836 17.44 -11.87 -35.99
CA SER A 836 16.78 -10.64 -35.52
C SER A 836 17.78 -9.57 -35.06
N THR A 837 18.87 -9.98 -34.42
CA THR A 837 19.93 -9.06 -33.99
C THR A 837 20.68 -8.50 -35.21
N LYS A 838 21.01 -9.35 -36.19
CA LYS A 838 21.68 -8.93 -37.43
C LYS A 838 20.84 -7.95 -38.26
N GLU A 839 19.53 -8.18 -38.34
CA GLU A 839 18.63 -7.26 -39.03
C GLU A 839 18.51 -5.92 -38.29
N PHE A 840 18.48 -5.94 -36.96
CA PHE A 840 18.50 -4.73 -36.15
C PHE A 840 19.82 -3.95 -36.32
N GLU A 841 20.97 -4.63 -36.37
CA GLU A 841 22.27 -4.00 -36.67
C GLU A 841 22.24 -3.34 -38.05
N SER A 842 21.73 -4.03 -39.09
CA SER A 842 21.58 -3.45 -40.43
C SER A 842 20.60 -2.27 -40.47
N PHE A 843 19.60 -2.24 -39.59
CA PHE A 843 18.75 -1.07 -39.41
C PHE A 843 19.54 0.08 -38.83
N LEU A 844 20.28 -0.12 -37.74
CA LEU A 844 21.08 0.92 -37.12
C LEU A 844 22.11 1.54 -38.08
N GLU A 845 22.75 0.73 -38.94
CA GLU A 845 23.69 1.22 -39.97
C GLU A 845 23.07 2.20 -40.97
N LYS A 846 21.74 2.17 -41.14
CA LYS A 846 21.01 3.00 -42.11
C LYS A 846 20.15 4.08 -41.48
N VAL A 847 20.04 4.10 -40.16
CA VAL A 847 19.30 5.15 -39.44
C VAL A 847 20.05 6.47 -39.58
N ASP A 848 19.33 7.49 -40.02
CA ASP A 848 19.79 8.87 -39.93
C ASP A 848 19.34 9.47 -38.60
N PHE A 849 20.25 9.48 -37.62
CA PHE A 849 19.99 10.03 -36.28
C PHE A 849 19.78 11.56 -36.27
N SER A 850 20.07 12.26 -37.37
CA SER A 850 19.71 13.68 -37.49
C SER A 850 18.20 13.88 -37.68
N ARG A 851 17.52 12.89 -38.29
CA ARG A 851 16.09 12.91 -38.61
C ARG A 851 15.25 12.01 -37.69
N MET A 852 15.84 10.97 -37.10
CA MET A 852 15.12 9.97 -36.29
C MET A 852 15.63 9.94 -34.84
N ASP A 853 14.70 9.81 -33.90
CA ASP A 853 15.00 9.51 -32.49
C ASP A 853 14.63 8.04 -32.21
N VAL A 854 15.64 7.23 -31.89
CA VAL A 854 15.48 5.77 -31.77
C VAL A 854 15.52 5.34 -30.31
N THR A 855 14.43 4.72 -29.86
CA THR A 855 14.34 4.09 -28.54
C THR A 855 14.26 2.59 -28.67
N LEU A 856 15.21 1.88 -28.09
CA LEU A 856 15.24 0.43 -28.02
C LEU A 856 14.66 -0.06 -26.68
N ILE A 857 13.73 -1.00 -26.72
CA ILE A 857 13.37 -1.80 -25.54
C ILE A 857 14.33 -2.99 -25.45
N GLY A 858 15.21 -2.95 -24.47
CA GLY A 858 16.19 -4.01 -24.20
C GLY A 858 15.77 -4.87 -23.01
N ASN A 859 15.91 -6.19 -23.13
CA ASN A 859 15.91 -7.10 -21.98
C ASN A 859 17.31 -7.69 -21.82
N GLY A 860 18.10 -7.14 -20.89
CA GLY A 860 19.37 -7.76 -20.49
C GLY A 860 19.08 -9.16 -19.96
N SER A 861 19.25 -10.18 -20.80
CA SER A 861 18.71 -11.54 -20.61
C SER A 861 19.37 -12.32 -19.46
N GLY A 862 20.07 -11.62 -18.56
CA GLY A 862 20.93 -12.17 -17.52
C GLY A 862 22.18 -12.84 -18.08
N ARG A 863 22.42 -12.73 -19.40
CA ARG A 863 23.60 -13.27 -20.09
C ARG A 863 24.56 -12.13 -20.36
N GLU A 864 25.79 -12.27 -19.90
CA GLU A 864 26.89 -11.30 -20.05
C GLU A 864 27.02 -10.78 -21.49
N SER A 865 26.95 -11.68 -22.48
CA SER A 865 27.04 -11.32 -23.91
C SER A 865 25.93 -10.43 -24.45
N ALA A 866 24.75 -10.41 -23.83
CA ALA A 866 23.67 -9.49 -24.22
C ALA A 866 23.88 -8.09 -23.62
N GLU A 867 24.49 -8.02 -22.43
CA GLU A 867 24.79 -6.75 -21.75
C GLU A 867 25.93 -6.01 -22.46
N GLU A 868 26.98 -6.73 -22.83
CA GLU A 868 28.09 -6.21 -23.64
C GLU A 868 27.58 -5.59 -24.94
N LYS A 869 26.72 -6.30 -25.69
CA LYS A 869 26.15 -5.80 -26.96
C LYS A 869 25.28 -4.56 -26.78
N LEU A 870 24.49 -4.49 -25.70
CA LEU A 870 23.70 -3.29 -25.41
C LEU A 870 24.60 -2.10 -25.09
N ASN A 871 25.76 -2.34 -24.49
CA ASN A 871 26.76 -1.32 -24.18
C ASN A 871 27.59 -0.87 -25.40
N THR A 872 27.62 -1.63 -26.49
CA THR A 872 28.27 -1.24 -27.76
C THR A 872 27.36 -0.49 -28.74
N LEU A 873 26.10 -0.23 -28.37
CA LEU A 873 25.17 0.50 -29.25
C LEU A 873 25.64 1.95 -29.49
N PRO A 874 25.28 2.56 -30.64
CA PRO A 874 25.51 3.97 -30.88
C PRO A 874 24.99 4.83 -29.73
N LYS A 875 25.71 5.89 -29.38
CA LYS A 875 25.38 6.77 -28.25
C LYS A 875 24.04 7.47 -28.44
N GLU A 876 23.57 7.60 -29.67
CA GLU A 876 22.30 8.17 -30.06
C GLU A 876 21.10 7.28 -29.71
N VAL A 877 21.30 5.96 -29.54
CA VAL A 877 20.22 5.03 -29.22
C VAL A 877 19.87 5.09 -27.73
N ARG A 878 18.61 5.36 -27.41
CA ARG A 878 18.08 5.29 -26.04
C ARG A 878 17.67 3.86 -25.70
N VAL A 879 18.07 3.33 -24.55
CA VAL A 879 17.69 1.98 -24.11
C VAL A 879 16.73 2.07 -22.93
N LEU A 880 15.50 1.57 -23.10
CA LEU A 880 14.57 1.36 -22.00
C LEU A 880 14.66 -0.09 -21.54
N TYR A 881 14.93 -0.28 -20.24
CA TYR A 881 15.12 -1.60 -19.68
C TYR A 881 13.78 -2.25 -19.35
N TRP A 882 13.51 -3.37 -20.01
CA TRP A 882 12.36 -4.21 -19.74
C TRP A 882 12.70 -5.27 -18.68
N LYS A 883 12.66 -4.85 -17.41
CA LYS A 883 12.68 -5.77 -16.26
C LYS A 883 11.34 -6.49 -16.18
N ARG A 884 11.32 -7.83 -16.19
CA ARG A 884 10.11 -8.69 -16.09
C ARG A 884 9.45 -8.68 -14.70
N SER A 885 9.39 -7.52 -14.07
CA SER A 885 8.69 -7.26 -12.81
C SER A 885 7.32 -6.68 -13.12
N TYR A 886 6.44 -7.54 -13.62
CA TYR A 886 5.11 -7.18 -14.08
C TYR A 886 4.24 -6.60 -12.96
N PRO A 887 3.43 -5.55 -13.23
CA PRO A 887 2.39 -5.09 -12.33
C PRO A 887 1.15 -5.98 -12.51
N ALA A 888 1.28 -7.29 -12.36
CA ALA A 888 0.22 -8.27 -12.65
C ALA A 888 -0.42 -8.74 -11.35
N THR A 889 -1.71 -9.07 -11.39
CA THR A 889 -2.30 -9.97 -10.38
C THR A 889 -1.64 -11.35 -10.47
N ASP A 890 -1.78 -12.14 -9.43
CA ASP A 890 -1.35 -13.54 -9.38
C ASP A 890 -1.89 -14.41 -10.54
N GLU A 891 -3.20 -14.31 -10.82
CA GLU A 891 -3.85 -15.00 -11.95
C GLU A 891 -3.28 -14.55 -13.30
N GLU A 892 -3.13 -13.24 -13.51
CA GLU A 892 -2.55 -12.69 -14.73
C GLU A 892 -1.11 -13.16 -14.92
N TYR A 893 -0.32 -13.25 -13.84
CA TYR A 893 1.06 -13.70 -13.90
C TYR A 893 1.15 -15.16 -14.35
N VAL A 894 0.35 -16.05 -13.75
CA VAL A 894 0.32 -17.47 -14.13
C VAL A 894 -0.23 -17.65 -15.55
N CYS A 895 -1.31 -16.93 -15.89
CA CYS A 895 -1.89 -16.93 -17.24
C CYS A 895 -0.85 -16.47 -18.28
N HIS A 896 -0.08 -15.44 -17.96
CA HIS A 896 1.01 -14.96 -18.79
C HIS A 896 2.09 -16.02 -18.99
N GLN A 897 2.54 -16.71 -17.93
CA GLN A 897 3.53 -17.80 -18.05
C GLN A 897 3.03 -18.93 -18.97
N MET A 898 1.82 -19.42 -18.73
CA MET A 898 1.22 -20.47 -19.57
C MET A 898 1.06 -20.03 -21.02
N PHE A 899 0.61 -18.80 -21.26
CA PHE A 899 0.49 -18.26 -22.61
C PHE A 899 1.85 -18.20 -23.31
N MET A 900 2.90 -17.79 -22.60
CA MET A 900 4.26 -17.74 -23.13
C MET A 900 4.82 -19.12 -23.49
N ASP A 901 4.46 -20.16 -22.74
CA ASP A 901 4.93 -21.53 -22.94
C ASP A 901 4.09 -22.34 -23.97
N SER A 902 2.87 -21.89 -24.28
CA SER A 902 2.01 -22.53 -25.28
C SER A 902 2.47 -22.28 -26.73
N ASP A 903 1.76 -22.77 -27.75
CA ASP A 903 1.92 -22.37 -29.17
C ASP A 903 0.86 -21.34 -29.65
N SER A 904 -0.11 -21.00 -28.79
CA SER A 904 -1.20 -20.06 -29.15
C SER A 904 -0.69 -18.66 -29.50
N LYS A 905 -1.31 -18.04 -30.50
CA LYS A 905 -1.06 -16.63 -30.87
C LYS A 905 -2.17 -15.70 -30.41
N GLU A 906 -3.30 -16.24 -29.96
CA GLU A 906 -4.42 -15.47 -29.47
C GLU A 906 -4.21 -15.14 -28.00
N VAL A 907 -4.32 -13.85 -27.69
CA VAL A 907 -4.09 -13.32 -26.35
C VAL A 907 -5.30 -13.63 -25.48
N PRO A 908 -5.13 -14.33 -24.34
CA PRO A 908 -6.20 -14.52 -23.38
C PRO A 908 -6.81 -13.19 -22.96
N GLU A 909 -8.14 -13.12 -22.86
CA GLU A 909 -8.87 -11.90 -22.48
C GLU A 909 -8.31 -11.27 -21.19
N MET A 910 -8.03 -12.11 -20.19
CA MET A 910 -7.44 -11.74 -18.90
C MET A 910 -6.13 -10.95 -19.04
N LEU A 911 -5.36 -11.16 -20.11
CA LEU A 911 -4.06 -10.51 -20.31
C LEU A 911 -4.14 -9.19 -21.09
N LYS A 912 -5.29 -8.82 -21.68
CA LYS A 912 -5.38 -7.62 -22.53
C LYS A 912 -5.12 -6.33 -21.75
N ASP A 913 -5.73 -6.19 -20.58
CA ASP A 913 -5.49 -5.07 -19.67
C ASP A 913 -4.06 -5.12 -19.10
N PHE A 914 -3.62 -6.30 -18.64
CA PHE A 914 -2.26 -6.55 -18.16
C PHE A 914 -1.18 -6.03 -19.13
N TYR A 915 -1.28 -6.36 -20.42
CA TYR A 915 -0.32 -5.92 -21.43
C TYR A 915 -0.36 -4.40 -21.66
N SER A 916 -1.53 -3.78 -21.53
CA SER A 916 -1.67 -2.32 -21.64
C SER A 916 -0.98 -1.63 -20.45
N ARG A 917 -1.18 -2.16 -19.24
CA ARG A 917 -0.50 -1.72 -18.01
C ARG A 917 1.01 -1.91 -18.09
N GLU A 918 1.47 -3.05 -18.59
CA GLU A 918 2.90 -3.32 -18.77
C GLU A 918 3.55 -2.38 -19.80
N LEU A 919 2.86 -2.08 -20.89
CA LEU A 919 3.34 -1.13 -21.89
C LEU A 919 3.53 0.27 -21.31
N ARG A 920 2.52 0.77 -20.59
CA ARG A 920 2.60 2.06 -19.86
C ARG A 920 3.73 2.02 -18.82
N ARG A 921 3.92 0.88 -18.15
CA ARG A 921 5.01 0.69 -17.19
C ARG A 921 6.39 0.84 -17.84
N VAL A 922 6.55 0.34 -19.06
CA VAL A 922 7.85 0.32 -19.79
C VAL A 922 8.13 1.62 -20.52
N LEU A 923 7.09 2.27 -21.06
CA LEU A 923 7.23 3.50 -21.85
C LEU A 923 7.05 4.78 -21.02
N GLY A 924 6.48 4.68 -19.82
CA GLY A 924 6.05 5.83 -19.05
C GLY A 924 4.95 6.58 -19.81
N MET A 925 5.12 7.90 -19.93
CA MET A 925 4.22 8.77 -20.68
C MET A 925 4.66 8.99 -22.14
N SER A 926 5.79 8.40 -22.54
CA SER A 926 6.42 8.64 -23.84
C SER A 926 5.52 8.27 -25.02
N LYS A 927 5.50 9.12 -26.04
CA LYS A 927 4.80 8.88 -27.32
C LYS A 927 5.77 8.64 -28.47
N PHE A 928 5.38 7.77 -29.39
CA PHE A 928 6.17 7.40 -30.57
C PHE A 928 5.35 7.55 -31.84
N ASP A 929 6.01 7.87 -32.96
CA ASP A 929 5.35 7.94 -34.27
C ASP A 929 5.21 6.56 -34.90
N TYR A 930 6.27 5.77 -34.81
CA TYR A 930 6.36 4.46 -35.44
C TYR A 930 7.02 3.44 -34.51
N ALA A 931 6.75 2.16 -34.76
CA ALA A 931 7.45 1.07 -34.08
C ALA A 931 8.04 0.07 -35.07
N VAL A 932 9.19 -0.52 -34.74
CA VAL A 932 9.87 -1.54 -35.54
C VAL A 932 10.17 -2.79 -34.71
N ILE A 933 9.75 -3.96 -35.19
CA ILE A 933 9.87 -5.23 -34.47
C ILE A 933 10.68 -6.22 -35.30
N PHE A 934 11.90 -6.52 -34.84
CA PHE A 934 12.83 -7.44 -35.54
C PHE A 934 12.69 -8.90 -35.11
N THR A 935 11.93 -9.19 -34.05
CA THR A 935 11.77 -10.57 -33.58
C THR A 935 10.67 -11.34 -34.32
N SER A 936 10.92 -12.62 -34.57
CA SER A 936 9.91 -13.59 -35.01
C SER A 936 9.20 -14.29 -33.84
N LYS A 937 9.56 -14.02 -32.57
CA LYS A 937 8.84 -14.53 -31.40
C LYS A 937 7.45 -13.90 -31.32
N LYS A 938 6.46 -14.58 -31.89
CA LYS A 938 5.12 -14.07 -32.21
C LYS A 938 4.25 -13.63 -31.01
N LYS A 939 4.62 -13.93 -29.76
CA LYS A 939 3.67 -13.92 -28.64
C LYS A 939 3.65 -12.66 -27.77
N PHE A 940 4.80 -12.12 -27.37
CA PHE A 940 4.79 -11.08 -26.34
C PHE A 940 4.76 -9.68 -26.92
N PHE A 941 5.79 -9.32 -27.68
CA PHE A 941 5.93 -7.95 -28.18
C PHE A 941 5.01 -7.62 -29.36
N PRO A 942 4.66 -8.56 -30.27
CA PRO A 942 3.61 -8.31 -31.27
C PRO A 942 2.23 -8.03 -30.65
N VAL A 943 1.95 -8.60 -29.48
CA VAL A 943 0.71 -8.35 -28.72
C VAL A 943 0.74 -6.97 -28.09
N LEU A 944 1.85 -6.61 -27.45
CA LEU A 944 2.08 -5.25 -26.95
C LEU A 944 2.00 -4.22 -28.08
N SER A 945 2.49 -4.54 -29.28
CA SER A 945 2.46 -3.62 -30.41
C SER A 945 1.08 -3.36 -30.97
N GLY A 946 0.13 -4.28 -30.77
CA GLY A 946 -1.29 -4.03 -31.06
C GLY A 946 -1.95 -3.02 -30.10
N LYS A 947 -1.29 -2.71 -28.98
CA LYS A 947 -1.71 -1.70 -27.99
C LYS A 947 -0.89 -0.42 -28.06
N LEU A 948 0.14 -0.36 -28.92
CA LEU A 948 0.91 0.86 -29.15
C LEU A 948 0.04 1.88 -29.87
N ASP A 949 -0.05 3.08 -29.31
CA ASP A 949 -0.61 4.24 -29.98
C ASP A 949 0.45 4.87 -30.89
N VAL A 950 0.64 4.26 -32.07
CA VAL A 950 1.61 4.69 -33.09
C VAL A 950 0.95 4.69 -34.47
N LYS A 951 1.44 5.53 -35.39
CA LYS A 951 0.91 5.64 -36.77
C LYS A 951 1.00 4.32 -37.51
N LYS A 952 2.11 3.58 -37.32
CA LYS A 952 2.34 2.28 -37.96
C LYS A 952 3.41 1.44 -37.25
N VAL A 953 3.18 0.14 -37.23
CA VAL A 953 4.16 -0.87 -36.79
C VAL A 953 4.76 -1.56 -38.02
N TYR A 954 6.09 -1.56 -38.11
CA TYR A 954 6.87 -2.28 -39.12
C TYR A 954 7.50 -3.54 -38.50
N GLY A 955 7.66 -4.58 -39.32
CA GLY A 955 8.33 -5.81 -38.93
C GLY A 955 9.68 -6.00 -39.63
N ALA A 956 10.40 -7.04 -39.23
CA ALA A 956 11.66 -7.53 -39.81
C ALA A 956 11.74 -7.49 -41.35
N LYS A 957 10.63 -7.74 -42.06
CA LYS A 957 10.63 -7.81 -43.54
C LYS A 957 10.40 -6.49 -44.26
N ASN A 958 9.97 -5.44 -43.55
CA ASN A 958 9.55 -4.18 -44.17
C ASN A 958 9.95 -2.93 -43.38
N TRP A 959 10.91 -3.06 -42.45
CA TRP A 959 11.41 -1.94 -41.65
C TRP A 959 12.02 -0.85 -42.51
N GLN A 960 12.56 -1.15 -43.70
CA GLN A 960 13.19 -0.16 -44.59
C GLN A 960 12.24 0.99 -44.93
N LYS A 961 10.93 0.72 -44.98
CA LYS A 961 9.89 1.72 -45.22
C LYS A 961 9.82 2.79 -44.13
N VAL A 962 10.29 2.51 -42.92
CA VAL A 962 10.36 3.52 -41.84
C VAL A 962 11.43 4.58 -42.13
N LEU A 963 12.47 4.22 -42.88
CA LEU A 963 13.55 5.14 -43.27
C LEU A 963 13.16 6.04 -44.45
N GLU A 964 12.16 5.64 -45.23
CA GLU A 964 11.65 6.36 -46.41
C GLU A 964 10.60 7.43 -46.06
N ILE A 965 10.26 7.60 -44.77
CA ILE A 965 9.22 8.53 -44.34
C ILE A 965 9.70 9.98 -44.59
N PRO A 966 8.96 10.78 -45.38
CA PRO A 966 9.32 12.18 -45.64
C PRO A 966 9.16 13.03 -44.38
N GLU A 967 9.89 14.15 -44.35
CA GLU A 967 9.85 15.15 -43.26
C GLU A 967 8.45 15.73 -43.02
#